data_AF-A0A7W1FP00-F1
#
_entry.id   AF-A0A7W1FP00-F1
#
_cell.length_a   1.000
_cell.length_b   1.000
_cell.length_c   1.000
_cell.angle_alpha   90.00
_cell.angle_beta   90.00
_cell.angle_gamma   90.00
#
_symmetry.space_group_name_H-M   'P 1'
#
loop_
_entity.id
_entity.type
_entity.pdbx_description
1 polymer ?
#
loop_
_entity_poly.entity_id
_entity_poly.type
_entity_poly.pdbx_seq_one_letter_code
_entity_poly.pdbx_strand_id
1 'polypeptide(L)'
;MSDRLIDRWVSGMASAEDRAELCELIEKDPALCDRLFRAAERECDLAEFFRGLPTISTSAPAPVRPTRIRRAVSGIRWLPIASGLAAVLTISVLALHLANQRAAEPAPVVVDMPRPRTPAPVVAPASVPVETLPVPLAVDEHTTLAEVFAEVFAEAAPEQPNEPSASASTSPMPATLKTTATTSKPTPPVLLAARPKPAAGVQHIDRVDGDLKDAEGNLVMRYSLRAPRATSERGNDLGLLLCFHGAGGSEQWLADPMLNALRAQGDVQMVVAALKSKGPNWTVEDESNVLAFIDWAKRTYSIDPRRIVIQGVSNGGWMVSHFGSRHPELVAGVVSLCGGNGFEAPVKRPSNAGETGFEYYVVHGTADEDVNVKNSRTLSAALRANGFRYVYRELPGVGHDVWGDERTRSDFAGWLTRIRHKTMPLPDADRKALAAFSTRDDAERLLLTDDGASTLVRIGGLPAEKILVRALRSKNPQVRATAARLFGRTAGMPGAAKLLAGLLSDKDVGVRAAVITSLQRAADWNDQDALLGLCRFAGARTNSAGERLNVVRALTASFTFRCSPGTDNQLIHELLVHLLDDEDISLRAAAIDTLPTVEPARFAYDPAASTAERREAVNQWRRWYRDLFAPTDEKSDPRR
;
A
#
# COMPACT_ATOMS: atom_id res chain seq x y z
N MET A 1 11.31 -35.16 -31.56
CA MET A 1 11.08 -36.06 -30.41
C MET A 1 10.47 -35.31 -29.23
N SER A 2 10.89 -34.07 -28.94
CA SER A 2 10.38 -33.23 -27.83
C SER A 2 8.85 -33.12 -27.75
N ASP A 3 8.16 -32.83 -28.84
CA ASP A 3 6.74 -32.44 -28.75
C ASP A 3 5.84 -33.64 -28.45
N ARG A 4 6.20 -34.82 -28.94
CA ARG A 4 5.49 -36.08 -28.64
C ARG A 4 5.72 -36.55 -27.20
N LEU A 5 6.89 -36.26 -26.64
CA LEU A 5 7.22 -36.50 -25.23
C LEU A 5 6.49 -35.51 -24.32
N ILE A 6 6.42 -34.24 -24.71
CA ILE A 6 5.64 -33.19 -24.03
C ILE A 6 4.16 -33.57 -24.00
N ASP A 7 3.58 -33.98 -25.13
CA ASP A 7 2.16 -34.40 -25.19
C ASP A 7 1.87 -35.63 -24.32
N ARG A 8 2.75 -36.64 -24.32
CA ARG A 8 2.60 -37.82 -23.45
C ARG A 8 2.74 -37.46 -21.98
N TRP A 9 3.58 -36.48 -21.66
CA TRP A 9 3.76 -36.00 -20.30
C TRP A 9 2.56 -35.20 -19.81
N VAL A 10 2.07 -34.23 -20.60
CA VAL A 10 0.91 -33.39 -20.27
C VAL A 10 -0.39 -34.23 -20.18
N SER A 11 -0.54 -35.24 -21.03
CA SER A 11 -1.69 -36.17 -20.99
C SER A 11 -1.60 -37.26 -19.91
N GLY A 12 -0.52 -37.30 -19.12
CA GLY A 12 -0.31 -38.28 -18.05
C GLY A 12 0.01 -39.71 -18.54
N MET A 13 0.38 -39.88 -19.81
CA MET A 13 0.70 -41.17 -20.44
C MET A 13 2.21 -41.45 -20.56
N ALA A 14 3.06 -40.59 -19.98
CA ALA A 14 4.51 -40.75 -19.99
C ALA A 14 4.98 -41.92 -19.12
N SER A 15 5.74 -42.84 -19.73
CA SER A 15 6.41 -43.93 -19.03
C SER A 15 7.57 -43.42 -18.15
N ALA A 16 8.17 -44.30 -17.34
CA ALA A 16 9.35 -43.95 -16.57
C ALA A 16 10.56 -43.59 -17.46
N GLU A 17 10.68 -44.26 -18.62
CA GLU A 17 11.70 -43.96 -19.63
C GLU A 17 11.44 -42.61 -20.31
N ASP A 18 10.18 -42.30 -20.65
CA ASP A 18 9.80 -40.98 -21.20
C ASP A 18 10.16 -39.85 -20.20
N ARG A 19 10.00 -40.09 -18.89
CA ARG A 19 10.35 -39.09 -17.85
C ARG A 19 11.86 -38.91 -17.70
N ALA A 20 12.64 -39.98 -17.79
CA ALA A 20 14.09 -39.91 -17.74
C ALA A 20 14.66 -39.16 -18.97
N GLU A 21 14.15 -39.45 -20.16
CA GLU A 21 14.51 -38.75 -21.39
C GLU A 21 14.17 -37.26 -21.34
N LEU A 22 13.01 -36.90 -20.76
CA LEU A 22 12.61 -35.51 -20.58
C LEU A 22 13.55 -34.75 -19.62
N CYS A 23 14.00 -35.39 -18.53
CA CYS A 23 14.97 -34.79 -17.61
C CYS A 23 16.32 -34.52 -18.29
N GLU A 24 16.85 -35.47 -19.06
CA GLU A 24 18.09 -35.27 -19.82
C GLU A 24 17.96 -34.15 -20.87
N LEU A 25 16.79 -34.01 -21.48
CA LEU A 25 16.52 -32.93 -22.45
C LEU A 25 16.43 -31.56 -21.77
N ILE A 26 15.83 -31.47 -20.57
CA ILE A 26 15.75 -30.23 -19.79
C ILE A 26 17.14 -29.80 -19.30
N GLU A 27 18.00 -30.75 -18.91
CA GLU A 27 19.38 -30.44 -18.52
C GLU A 27 20.19 -29.87 -19.69
N LYS A 28 19.91 -30.31 -20.93
CA LYS A 28 20.57 -29.83 -22.15
C LYS A 28 19.95 -28.53 -22.70
N ASP A 29 18.65 -28.31 -22.51
CA ASP A 29 17.93 -27.09 -22.89
C ASP A 29 16.92 -26.66 -21.80
N PRO A 30 17.34 -25.81 -20.85
CA PRO A 30 16.48 -25.34 -19.76
C PRO A 30 15.24 -24.57 -20.23
N ALA A 31 15.23 -24.01 -21.45
CA ALA A 31 14.07 -23.31 -22.01
C ALA A 31 12.92 -24.27 -22.39
N LEU A 32 13.15 -25.59 -22.34
CA LEU A 32 12.12 -26.61 -22.49
C LEU A 32 11.14 -26.63 -21.31
N CYS A 33 11.57 -26.22 -20.10
CA CYS A 33 10.71 -26.11 -18.92
C CYS A 33 9.54 -25.14 -19.13
N ASP A 34 9.80 -23.97 -19.71
CA ASP A 34 8.77 -22.97 -19.98
C ASP A 34 7.76 -23.46 -21.04
N ARG A 35 8.22 -24.26 -22.01
CA ARG A 35 7.34 -24.87 -23.01
C ARG A 35 6.45 -25.96 -22.42
N LEU A 36 6.99 -26.80 -21.53
CA LEU A 36 6.22 -27.79 -20.77
C LEU A 36 5.16 -27.13 -19.87
N PHE A 37 5.55 -26.06 -19.17
CA PHE A 37 4.65 -25.32 -18.29
C PHE A 37 3.48 -24.70 -19.07
N ARG A 38 3.75 -24.03 -20.19
CA ARG A 38 2.71 -23.46 -21.07
C ARG A 38 1.86 -24.49 -21.81
N ALA A 39 2.36 -25.71 -21.98
CA ALA A 39 1.57 -26.83 -22.53
C ALA A 39 0.62 -27.40 -21.46
N ALA A 40 1.08 -27.55 -20.22
CA ALA A 40 0.27 -27.96 -19.10
C ALA A 40 -0.84 -26.95 -18.73
N GLU A 41 -0.54 -25.65 -18.79
CA GLU A 41 -1.55 -24.58 -18.60
C GLU A 41 -2.64 -24.57 -19.68
N ARG A 42 -2.33 -25.03 -20.90
CA ARG A 42 -3.31 -25.07 -22.00
C ARG A 42 -4.26 -26.27 -21.92
N GLU A 43 -3.79 -27.40 -21.40
CA GLU A 43 -4.59 -28.64 -21.26
C GLU A 43 -5.38 -28.68 -19.95
N CYS A 44 -4.88 -28.06 -18.89
CA CYS A 44 -5.58 -27.93 -17.61
C CYS A 44 -6.00 -26.47 -17.40
N ASP A 45 -7.28 -26.14 -17.60
CA ASP A 45 -7.84 -24.83 -17.22
C ASP A 45 -7.86 -24.69 -15.68
N LEU A 46 -6.68 -24.43 -15.13
CA LEU A 46 -6.40 -24.34 -13.69
C LEU A 46 -7.24 -23.25 -13.00
N ALA A 47 -7.69 -22.25 -13.76
CA ALA A 47 -8.55 -21.19 -13.25
C ALA A 47 -9.97 -21.67 -12.90
N GLU A 48 -10.44 -22.78 -13.48
CA GLU A 48 -11.73 -23.39 -13.15
C GLU A 48 -11.61 -24.35 -11.94
N PHE A 49 -10.49 -25.07 -11.82
CA PHE A 49 -10.22 -25.98 -10.69
C PHE A 49 -10.19 -25.28 -9.33
N PHE A 50 -9.53 -24.12 -9.23
CA PHE A 50 -9.48 -23.36 -7.97
C PHE A 50 -10.82 -22.71 -7.59
N ARG A 51 -11.78 -22.61 -8.51
CA ARG A 51 -13.13 -22.09 -8.24
C ARG A 51 -14.06 -23.13 -7.61
N GLY A 52 -13.73 -24.43 -7.66
CA GLY A 52 -14.63 -25.53 -7.30
C GLY A 52 -14.37 -26.26 -5.98
N LEU A 53 -13.33 -25.93 -5.21
CA LEU A 53 -13.01 -26.66 -3.97
C LEU A 53 -13.90 -26.20 -2.79
N PRO A 54 -14.65 -27.09 -2.12
CA PRO A 54 -15.30 -26.78 -0.85
C PRO A 54 -14.26 -26.71 0.27
N THR A 55 -14.45 -25.77 1.20
CA THR A 55 -13.67 -25.63 2.44
C THR A 55 -13.65 -26.94 3.24
N ILE A 56 -12.46 -27.47 3.50
CA ILE A 56 -12.24 -28.66 4.34
C ILE A 56 -12.61 -28.32 5.79
N SER A 57 -13.60 -29.04 6.34
CA SER A 57 -13.97 -29.02 7.77
C SER A 57 -13.07 -29.98 8.55
N THR A 58 -12.59 -29.56 9.73
CA THR A 58 -11.60 -30.25 10.57
C THR A 58 -12.20 -31.18 11.63
N SER A 59 -13.44 -31.66 11.50
CA SER A 59 -14.01 -32.64 12.45
C SER A 59 -13.81 -34.08 11.97
N ALA A 60 -13.18 -34.92 12.79
CA ALA A 60 -12.96 -36.34 12.54
C ALA A 60 -14.28 -37.13 12.34
N PRO A 61 -14.39 -38.04 11.34
CA PRO A 61 -15.60 -38.80 11.13
C PRO A 61 -15.65 -40.08 11.99
N ALA A 62 -16.79 -40.32 12.62
CA ALA A 62 -17.13 -41.59 13.28
C ALA A 62 -17.46 -42.69 12.23
N PRO A 63 -17.34 -43.99 12.56
CA PRO A 63 -17.46 -45.06 11.56
C PRO A 63 -18.92 -45.41 11.29
N VAL A 64 -19.34 -45.41 10.02
CA VAL A 64 -20.66 -45.91 9.59
C VAL A 64 -20.52 -47.00 8.54
N ARG A 65 -21.24 -48.10 8.77
CA ARG A 65 -21.34 -49.33 7.97
C ARG A 65 -21.95 -49.12 6.57
N PRO A 66 -21.74 -50.06 5.62
CA PRO A 66 -22.04 -49.83 4.22
C PRO A 66 -23.50 -50.13 3.89
N THR A 67 -24.22 -49.14 3.35
CA THR A 67 -25.42 -49.38 2.53
C THR A 67 -25.36 -48.58 1.25
N ARG A 68 -25.66 -49.29 0.17
CA ARG A 68 -25.64 -48.92 -1.26
C ARG A 68 -26.22 -47.53 -1.55
N ILE A 69 -25.44 -46.71 -2.26
CA ILE A 69 -25.96 -45.54 -2.99
C ILE A 69 -25.73 -45.76 -4.49
N ARG A 70 -26.83 -45.64 -5.23
CA ARG A 70 -26.95 -45.70 -6.68
C ARG A 70 -26.24 -44.52 -7.35
N ARG A 71 -25.72 -44.80 -8.55
CA ARG A 71 -25.25 -43.86 -9.57
C ARG A 71 -26.08 -42.57 -9.66
N ALA A 72 -25.41 -41.44 -9.53
CA ALA A 72 -25.52 -40.30 -10.45
C ALA A 72 -24.37 -39.33 -10.15
N VAL A 73 -23.46 -39.19 -11.12
CA VAL A 73 -22.77 -37.96 -11.60
C VAL A 73 -21.52 -38.47 -12.35
N SER A 74 -21.72 -38.69 -13.65
CA SER A 74 -20.66 -38.83 -14.64
C SER A 74 -20.10 -37.44 -14.96
N GLY A 75 -18.79 -37.22 -14.85
CA GLY A 75 -18.20 -36.04 -15.48
C GLY A 75 -16.87 -35.47 -15.00
N ILE A 76 -16.15 -36.05 -14.03
CA ILE A 76 -14.83 -35.51 -13.62
C ILE A 76 -13.77 -36.61 -13.68
N ARG A 77 -12.85 -36.51 -14.64
CA ARG A 77 -11.68 -37.39 -14.75
C ARG A 77 -10.60 -36.89 -13.79
N TRP A 78 -10.46 -37.54 -12.64
CA TRP A 78 -9.53 -37.17 -11.56
C TRP A 78 -8.05 -37.53 -11.81
N LEU A 79 -7.75 -38.39 -12.79
CA LEU A 79 -6.38 -38.87 -13.05
C LEU A 79 -5.38 -37.83 -13.63
N PRO A 80 -5.77 -36.91 -14.54
CA PRO A 80 -4.84 -35.93 -15.12
C PRO A 80 -4.41 -34.87 -14.10
N ILE A 81 -5.31 -34.45 -13.21
CA ILE A 81 -5.08 -33.40 -12.20
C ILE A 81 -4.07 -33.87 -11.15
N ALA A 82 -4.20 -35.12 -10.69
CA ALA A 82 -3.26 -35.71 -9.73
C ALA A 82 -1.85 -35.86 -10.35
N SER A 83 -1.78 -36.12 -11.66
CA SER A 83 -0.54 -36.28 -12.41
C SER A 83 0.16 -34.93 -12.66
N GLY A 84 -0.60 -33.86 -12.92
CA GLY A 84 -0.09 -32.48 -13.01
C GLY A 84 0.46 -31.95 -11.69
N LEU A 85 -0.20 -32.24 -10.56
CA LEU A 85 0.29 -31.87 -9.22
C LEU A 85 1.59 -32.60 -8.84
N ALA A 86 1.69 -33.89 -9.14
CA ALA A 86 2.92 -34.66 -8.91
C ALA A 86 4.09 -34.15 -9.78
N ALA A 87 3.80 -33.73 -11.02
CA ALA A 87 4.78 -33.14 -11.93
C ALA A 87 5.34 -31.79 -11.42
N VAL A 88 4.49 -30.87 -10.98
CA VAL A 88 4.91 -29.58 -10.43
C VAL A 88 5.79 -29.76 -9.18
N LEU A 89 5.39 -30.67 -8.27
CA LEU A 89 6.18 -31.01 -7.09
C LEU A 89 7.55 -31.59 -7.45
N THR A 90 7.62 -32.45 -8.46
CA THR A 90 8.88 -33.08 -8.88
C THR A 90 9.84 -32.05 -9.49
N ILE A 91 9.32 -31.11 -10.30
CA ILE A 91 10.11 -30.03 -10.90
C ILE A 91 10.62 -29.07 -9.83
N SER A 92 9.79 -28.71 -8.84
CA SER A 92 10.20 -27.84 -7.73
C SER A 92 11.30 -28.47 -6.87
N VAL A 93 11.23 -29.79 -6.62
CA VAL A 93 12.27 -30.51 -5.86
C VAL A 93 13.58 -30.61 -6.66
N LEU A 94 13.51 -30.85 -7.98
CA LEU A 94 14.70 -30.92 -8.83
C LEU A 94 15.40 -29.55 -8.97
N ALA A 95 14.62 -28.47 -9.12
CA ALA A 95 15.16 -27.11 -9.15
C ALA A 95 15.86 -26.72 -7.84
N LEU A 96 15.31 -27.15 -6.69
CA LEU A 96 15.92 -26.93 -5.39
C LEU A 96 17.21 -27.74 -5.20
N HIS A 97 17.25 -28.97 -5.72
CA HIS A 97 18.44 -29.82 -5.67
C HIS A 97 19.59 -29.26 -6.53
N LEU A 98 19.30 -28.78 -7.74
CA LEU A 98 20.28 -28.16 -8.64
C LEU A 98 20.81 -26.81 -8.11
N ALA A 99 19.96 -26.03 -7.44
CA ALA A 99 20.39 -24.80 -6.76
C ALA A 99 21.38 -25.08 -5.62
N ASN A 100 21.21 -26.18 -4.90
CA ASN A 100 22.06 -26.55 -3.77
C ASN A 100 23.44 -27.09 -4.21
N GLN A 101 23.54 -27.72 -5.39
CA GLN A 101 24.82 -28.19 -5.93
C GLN A 101 25.72 -27.06 -6.45
N ARG A 102 25.15 -25.91 -6.83
CA ARG A 102 25.91 -24.71 -7.26
C ARG A 102 26.54 -23.92 -6.10
N ALA A 103 26.17 -24.20 -4.86
CA ALA A 103 26.69 -23.50 -3.68
C ALA A 103 28.00 -24.11 -3.11
N ALA A 104 28.57 -25.13 -3.77
CA ALA A 104 29.69 -25.92 -3.25
C ALA A 104 31.00 -25.80 -4.07
N GLU A 105 31.29 -24.64 -4.67
CA GLU A 105 32.62 -24.36 -5.27
C GLU A 105 33.53 -23.58 -4.30
N PRO A 106 34.84 -23.89 -4.22
CA PRO A 106 35.77 -23.20 -3.33
C PRO A 106 36.18 -21.81 -3.88
N ALA A 107 36.31 -20.84 -2.96
CA ALA A 107 36.63 -19.45 -3.25
C ALA A 107 37.99 -19.23 -3.96
N PRO A 108 38.13 -18.20 -4.81
CA PRO A 108 39.40 -17.87 -5.45
C PRO A 108 40.37 -17.15 -4.48
N VAL A 109 41.66 -17.42 -4.72
CA VAL A 109 42.83 -16.92 -3.97
C VAL A 109 42.94 -15.39 -4.05
N VAL A 110 43.06 -14.74 -2.88
CA VAL A 110 43.29 -13.30 -2.72
C VAL A 110 44.78 -12.98 -2.94
N VAL A 111 45.08 -12.11 -3.88
CA VAL A 111 46.42 -11.49 -4.05
C VAL A 111 46.40 -10.11 -3.40
N ASP A 112 47.31 -9.90 -2.45
CA ASP A 112 47.43 -8.70 -1.63
C ASP A 112 48.04 -7.53 -2.42
N MET A 113 47.39 -6.36 -2.44
CA MET A 113 47.89 -5.13 -3.07
C MET A 113 47.83 -3.95 -2.08
N PRO A 114 48.81 -3.03 -2.10
CA PRO A 114 49.06 -2.10 -1.01
C PRO A 114 48.03 -0.96 -0.93
N ARG A 115 47.66 -0.62 0.31
CA ARG A 115 46.64 0.38 0.66
C ARG A 115 47.00 1.81 0.23
N PRO A 116 46.08 2.58 -0.38
CA PRO A 116 46.23 4.02 -0.54
C PRO A 116 45.89 4.80 0.74
N ARG A 117 46.59 5.93 0.92
CA ARG A 117 46.55 6.81 2.10
C ARG A 117 45.19 7.52 2.26
N THR A 118 44.75 7.62 3.52
CA THR A 118 43.56 8.35 4.00
C THR A 118 43.61 9.86 3.74
N PRO A 119 42.55 10.49 3.19
CA PRO A 119 42.34 11.94 3.29
C PRO A 119 41.74 12.33 4.65
N ALA A 120 42.06 13.55 5.09
CA ALA A 120 41.66 14.15 6.36
C ALA A 120 40.13 14.39 6.51
N PRO A 121 39.59 14.42 7.74
CA PRO A 121 38.14 14.48 7.97
C PRO A 121 37.57 15.88 7.69
N VAL A 122 36.49 15.93 6.92
CA VAL A 122 35.62 17.10 6.79
C VAL A 122 34.68 17.15 7.99
N VAL A 123 34.69 18.28 8.70
CA VAL A 123 33.87 18.54 9.88
C VAL A 123 32.40 18.71 9.47
N ALA A 124 31.53 17.80 9.92
CA ALA A 124 30.09 17.95 9.85
C ALA A 124 29.60 18.93 10.94
N PRO A 125 28.64 19.84 10.66
CA PRO A 125 28.08 20.70 11.68
C PRO A 125 27.22 19.89 12.67
N ALA A 126 27.27 20.32 13.93
CA ALA A 126 26.69 19.65 15.08
C ALA A 126 25.20 19.31 14.90
N SER A 127 24.87 18.05 15.14
CA SER A 127 23.51 17.52 15.26
C SER A 127 22.79 18.19 16.43
N VAL A 128 21.70 18.90 16.15
CA VAL A 128 20.72 19.30 17.15
C VAL A 128 20.01 18.03 17.65
N PRO A 129 19.84 17.82 18.97
CA PRO A 129 19.12 16.65 19.48
C PRO A 129 17.65 16.73 19.01
N VAL A 130 17.21 15.72 18.28
CA VAL A 130 15.80 15.54 17.94
C VAL A 130 15.11 14.96 19.17
N GLU A 131 14.16 15.70 19.71
CA GLU A 131 13.27 15.24 20.78
C GLU A 131 12.47 14.02 20.28
N THR A 132 12.83 12.85 20.80
CA THR A 132 12.04 11.63 20.69
C THR A 132 10.83 11.81 21.61
N LEU A 133 9.63 11.88 21.04
CA LEU A 133 8.42 11.66 21.83
C LEU A 133 7.94 10.21 21.64
N PRO A 134 8.14 9.35 22.65
CA PRO A 134 7.56 8.02 22.73
C PRO A 134 6.16 8.12 23.36
N VAL A 135 5.20 7.37 22.86
CA VAL A 135 4.01 7.02 23.64
C VAL A 135 3.96 5.49 23.64
N PRO A 136 4.22 4.80 24.77
CA PRO A 136 3.89 3.39 24.89
C PRO A 136 2.40 3.19 24.56
N LEU A 137 1.95 1.99 24.20
CA LEU A 137 0.52 1.64 24.17
C LEU A 137 -0.11 1.73 25.59
N ALA A 138 -0.13 2.93 26.18
CA ALA A 138 -1.02 3.29 27.26
C ALA A 138 -2.40 3.44 26.62
N VAL A 139 -3.22 2.41 26.79
CA VAL A 139 -4.62 2.39 26.36
C VAL A 139 -5.37 3.33 27.30
N ASP A 140 -5.61 4.56 26.87
CA ASP A 140 -6.68 5.36 27.47
C ASP A 140 -8.00 4.83 26.90
N GLU A 141 -8.85 4.27 27.77
CA GLU A 141 -10.11 3.63 27.40
C GLU A 141 -11.22 4.65 27.07
N HIS A 142 -10.98 5.95 27.22
CA HIS A 142 -12.04 6.96 27.12
C HIS A 142 -11.63 8.25 26.39
N THR A 143 -11.15 8.15 25.15
CA THR A 143 -11.22 9.31 24.24
C THR A 143 -12.52 9.26 23.44
N THR A 144 -13.40 10.23 23.66
CA THR A 144 -14.67 10.30 22.93
C THR A 144 -14.49 10.88 21.53
N LEU A 145 -15.31 10.45 20.56
CA LEU A 145 -15.34 11.03 19.21
C LEU A 145 -15.49 12.56 19.25
N ALA A 146 -16.24 13.10 20.22
CA ALA A 146 -16.45 14.54 20.37
C ALA A 146 -15.17 15.31 20.71
N GLU A 147 -14.28 14.74 21.52
CA GLU A 147 -13.00 15.35 21.92
C GLU A 147 -12.00 15.37 20.76
N VAL A 148 -11.89 14.26 20.02
CA VAL A 148 -11.04 14.19 18.82
C VAL A 148 -11.53 15.17 17.75
N PHE A 149 -12.85 15.33 17.61
CA PHE A 149 -13.43 16.31 16.70
C PHE A 149 -13.19 17.75 17.14
N ALA A 150 -13.24 18.06 18.44
CA ALA A 150 -12.95 19.40 18.95
C ALA A 150 -11.48 19.79 18.76
N GLU A 151 -10.56 18.82 18.91
CA GLU A 151 -9.13 19.02 18.73
C GLU A 151 -8.74 19.28 17.27
N VAL A 152 -9.35 18.55 16.31
CA VAL A 152 -9.04 18.67 14.87
C VAL A 152 -9.73 19.87 14.22
N PHE A 153 -10.88 20.31 14.76
CA PHE A 153 -11.67 21.42 14.22
C PHE A 153 -11.74 22.61 15.17
N ALA A 154 -10.76 22.78 16.06
CA ALA A 154 -10.60 24.01 16.82
C ALA A 154 -10.39 25.17 15.84
N GLU A 155 -11.48 25.88 15.52
CA GLU A 155 -11.42 27.15 14.82
C GLU A 155 -10.56 28.09 15.65
N ALA A 156 -9.55 28.70 15.03
CA ALA A 156 -8.92 29.89 15.57
C ALA A 156 -10.04 30.93 15.79
N ALA A 157 -10.47 31.08 17.03
CA ALA A 157 -11.51 32.03 17.39
C ALA A 157 -11.01 33.44 17.04
N PRO A 158 -11.82 34.30 16.39
CA PRO A 158 -11.52 35.71 16.35
C PRO A 158 -11.68 36.29 17.77
N GLU A 159 -10.75 37.15 18.18
CA GLU A 159 -10.88 37.95 19.41
C GLU A 159 -12.27 38.60 19.45
N GLN A 160 -13.04 38.30 20.49
CA GLN A 160 -14.27 39.01 20.84
C GLN A 160 -14.02 39.78 22.16
N PRO A 161 -14.34 41.08 22.23
CA PRO A 161 -14.24 41.83 23.48
C PRO A 161 -15.48 41.66 24.37
N ASN A 162 -15.21 41.31 25.64
CA ASN A 162 -15.90 41.56 26.91
C ASN A 162 -17.45 41.74 27.01
N GLU A 163 -18.04 40.75 27.73
CA GLU A 163 -19.03 40.84 28.84
C GLU A 163 -20.50 41.28 28.64
N PRO A 164 -21.45 40.98 29.58
CA PRO A 164 -21.54 39.84 30.52
C PRO A 164 -22.95 39.19 30.68
N SER A 165 -22.92 38.01 31.31
CA SER A 165 -23.92 37.18 32.03
C SER A 165 -25.42 37.55 32.12
N ALA A 166 -26.28 36.52 32.00
CA ALA A 166 -27.41 36.30 32.91
C ALA A 166 -27.86 34.82 32.98
N SER A 167 -28.41 34.48 34.15
CA SER A 167 -28.66 33.19 34.81
C SER A 167 -29.80 32.29 34.31
N ALA A 168 -29.61 30.98 34.56
CA ALA A 168 -30.52 29.98 35.17
C ALA A 168 -31.93 29.68 34.59
N SER A 169 -32.27 28.38 34.46
CA SER A 169 -33.23 27.68 35.36
C SER A 169 -33.70 26.32 34.80
N THR A 170 -33.43 25.26 35.58
CA THR A 170 -34.29 24.11 35.97
C THR A 170 -35.18 23.34 34.97
N SER A 171 -34.98 22.02 34.97
CA SER A 171 -35.86 20.92 34.50
C SER A 171 -37.27 20.92 35.14
N PRO A 172 -38.25 20.07 34.66
CA PRO A 172 -38.25 18.64 35.03
C PRO A 172 -38.77 17.64 33.96
N MET A 173 -38.40 16.36 34.16
CA MET A 173 -39.03 15.11 33.69
C MET A 173 -40.53 15.01 34.10
N PRO A 174 -41.40 14.07 33.60
CA PRO A 174 -41.11 12.64 33.33
C PRO A 174 -41.93 11.93 32.22
N ALA A 175 -41.57 10.67 31.93
CA ALA A 175 -42.48 9.50 32.00
C ALA A 175 -42.02 8.32 31.12
N THR A 176 -41.93 7.17 31.78
CA THR A 176 -41.73 5.79 31.33
C THR A 176 -42.87 5.29 30.44
N LEU A 177 -42.59 4.42 29.45
CA LEU A 177 -43.21 3.09 29.29
C LEU A 177 -42.82 2.35 27.98
N LYS A 178 -42.53 1.05 28.20
CA LYS A 178 -42.79 -0.15 27.37
C LYS A 178 -41.86 -0.50 26.20
N THR A 179 -40.97 -1.43 26.57
CA THR A 179 -40.43 -2.54 25.79
C THR A 179 -41.50 -3.40 25.12
N THR A 180 -41.33 -3.64 23.81
CA THR A 180 -41.85 -4.82 23.11
C THR A 180 -40.74 -5.42 22.27
N ALA A 181 -40.29 -6.61 22.67
CA ALA A 181 -39.36 -7.43 21.92
C ALA A 181 -40.07 -8.02 20.69
N THR A 182 -39.49 -7.84 19.51
CA THR A 182 -39.89 -8.58 18.31
C THR A 182 -38.67 -9.30 17.78
N THR A 183 -38.72 -10.62 17.83
CA THR A 183 -37.69 -11.54 17.37
C THR A 183 -37.75 -11.67 15.85
N SER A 184 -36.82 -11.05 15.12
CA SER A 184 -36.60 -11.34 13.70
C SER A 184 -35.37 -12.23 13.53
N LYS A 185 -35.57 -13.39 12.91
CA LYS A 185 -34.54 -14.39 12.58
C LYS A 185 -33.33 -13.79 11.84
N PRO A 186 -32.12 -14.33 12.03
CA PRO A 186 -30.91 -13.86 11.36
C PRO A 186 -30.99 -14.17 9.86
N THR A 187 -30.93 -13.12 9.04
CA THR A 187 -30.67 -13.22 7.61
C THR A 187 -29.19 -13.58 7.42
N PRO A 188 -28.83 -14.58 6.61
CA PRO A 188 -27.45 -14.94 6.39
C PRO A 188 -26.65 -13.76 5.77
N PRO A 189 -25.36 -13.63 6.09
CA PRO A 189 -24.54 -12.54 5.58
C PRO A 189 -24.45 -12.63 4.06
N VAL A 190 -24.97 -11.61 3.37
CA VAL A 190 -24.73 -11.41 1.95
C VAL A 190 -23.26 -11.04 1.80
N LEU A 191 -22.46 -12.00 1.33
CA LEU A 191 -21.08 -11.79 0.93
C LEU A 191 -21.06 -11.02 -0.39
N LEU A 192 -21.38 -9.73 -0.36
CA LEU A 192 -21.24 -8.86 -1.53
C LEU A 192 -19.80 -8.31 -1.54
N ALA A 193 -18.88 -9.11 -2.06
CA ALA A 193 -17.65 -8.61 -2.64
C ALA A 193 -17.99 -7.78 -3.89
N ALA A 194 -18.57 -6.60 -3.70
CA ALA A 194 -18.74 -5.63 -4.76
C ALA A 194 -17.39 -4.93 -4.97
N ARG A 195 -16.49 -5.58 -5.73
CA ARG A 195 -15.62 -4.80 -6.62
C ARG A 195 -16.56 -3.92 -7.44
N PRO A 196 -16.39 -2.59 -7.51
CA PRO A 196 -17.18 -1.78 -8.41
C PRO A 196 -17.03 -2.40 -9.80
N LYS A 197 -18.15 -2.82 -10.39
CA LYS A 197 -18.17 -3.29 -11.77
C LYS A 197 -17.66 -2.11 -12.61
N PRO A 198 -16.55 -2.23 -13.35
CA PRO A 198 -16.11 -1.15 -14.21
C PRO A 198 -17.28 -0.81 -15.14
N ALA A 199 -17.63 0.47 -15.21
CA ALA A 199 -18.60 0.93 -16.19
C ALA A 199 -18.13 0.43 -17.56
N ALA A 200 -18.98 -0.36 -18.23
CA ALA A 200 -18.67 -0.96 -19.51
C ALA A 200 -18.66 0.12 -20.59
N GLY A 201 -17.51 0.77 -20.73
CA GLY A 201 -17.14 1.64 -21.82
C GLY A 201 -15.62 1.72 -21.81
N VAL A 202 -14.95 1.00 -22.72
CA VAL A 202 -13.50 1.08 -22.85
C VAL A 202 -13.16 2.54 -23.17
N GLN A 203 -12.61 3.28 -22.20
CA GLN A 203 -12.08 4.60 -22.48
C GLN A 203 -11.03 4.46 -23.58
N HIS A 204 -11.26 5.13 -24.71
CA HIS A 204 -10.29 5.12 -25.77
C HIS A 204 -9.12 6.00 -25.34
N ILE A 205 -7.96 5.39 -25.14
CA ILE A 205 -6.73 6.08 -24.74
C ILE A 205 -5.86 6.18 -25.98
N ASP A 206 -5.61 7.42 -26.41
CA ASP A 206 -4.72 7.67 -27.54
C ASP A 206 -3.26 7.64 -27.08
N ARG A 207 -2.45 6.95 -27.87
CA ARG A 207 -1.00 7.05 -27.82
C ARG A 207 -0.58 8.22 -28.70
N VAL A 208 0.06 9.21 -28.10
CA VAL A 208 0.60 10.38 -28.81
C VAL A 208 2.09 10.45 -28.51
N ASP A 209 2.88 10.20 -29.54
CA ASP A 209 4.33 10.35 -29.50
C ASP A 209 4.66 11.65 -30.24
N GLY A 210 5.53 12.49 -29.67
CA GLY A 210 5.76 13.81 -30.26
C GLY A 210 6.92 14.59 -29.65
N ASP A 211 7.18 15.72 -30.30
CA ASP A 211 8.21 16.69 -29.94
C ASP A 211 7.52 18.00 -29.55
N LEU A 212 7.65 18.41 -28.29
CA LEU A 212 7.30 19.76 -27.86
C LEU A 212 8.40 20.71 -28.32
N LYS A 213 8.00 21.77 -29.02
CA LYS A 213 8.91 22.81 -29.53
C LYS A 213 8.54 24.17 -28.95
N ASP A 214 9.53 25.06 -28.84
CA ASP A 214 9.32 26.46 -28.49
C ASP A 214 8.77 27.27 -29.68
N ALA A 215 8.57 28.57 -29.50
CA ALA A 215 8.03 29.46 -30.53
C ALA A 215 8.96 29.59 -31.75
N GLU A 216 10.26 29.39 -31.54
CA GLU A 216 11.32 29.42 -32.54
C GLU A 216 11.48 28.06 -33.25
N GLY A 217 10.76 27.02 -32.81
CA GLY A 217 10.78 25.68 -33.39
C GLY A 217 11.89 24.77 -32.87
N ASN A 218 12.64 25.18 -31.84
CA ASN A 218 13.64 24.34 -31.20
C ASN A 218 12.99 23.27 -30.33
N LEU A 219 13.64 22.10 -30.24
CA LEU A 219 13.16 21.01 -29.40
C LEU A 219 13.28 21.38 -27.91
N VAL A 220 12.14 21.33 -27.22
CA VAL A 220 12.04 21.48 -25.76
C VAL A 220 12.05 20.10 -25.11
N MET A 221 11.14 19.22 -25.50
CA MET A 221 10.93 17.92 -24.85
C MET A 221 10.36 16.90 -25.85
N ARG A 222 10.99 15.74 -25.97
CA ARG A 222 10.37 14.58 -26.64
C ARG A 222 9.57 13.79 -25.62
N TYR A 223 8.41 13.28 -26.04
CA TYR A 223 7.49 12.59 -25.15
C TYR A 223 6.73 11.46 -25.85
N SER A 224 6.29 10.49 -25.05
CA SER A 224 5.28 9.50 -25.41
C SER A 224 4.21 9.53 -24.33
N LEU A 225 2.99 9.92 -24.70
CA LEU A 225 1.89 10.05 -23.76
C LEU A 225 0.71 9.14 -24.09
N ARG A 226 -0.08 8.89 -23.06
CA ARG A 226 -1.35 8.18 -23.09
C ARG A 226 -2.40 9.12 -22.50
N ALA A 227 -3.35 9.54 -23.32
CA ALA A 227 -4.41 10.47 -22.92
C ALA A 227 -5.79 9.91 -23.25
N PRO A 228 -6.78 10.04 -22.35
CA PRO A 228 -8.17 9.76 -22.68
C PRO A 228 -8.67 10.64 -23.84
N ARG A 229 -9.37 10.06 -24.82
CA ARG A 229 -9.94 10.79 -25.98
C ARG A 229 -10.99 11.84 -25.62
N ALA A 230 -11.77 11.58 -24.58
CA ALA A 230 -12.85 12.44 -24.14
C ALA A 230 -12.51 13.02 -22.78
N THR A 231 -12.23 14.31 -22.72
CA THR A 231 -12.32 15.08 -21.48
C THR A 231 -13.81 15.27 -21.17
N SER A 232 -14.22 15.18 -19.89
CA SER A 232 -15.61 15.48 -19.57
C SER A 232 -15.95 16.94 -19.91
N GLU A 233 -17.22 17.22 -20.20
CA GLU A 233 -17.73 18.59 -20.34
C GLU A 233 -17.51 19.45 -19.08
N ARG A 234 -17.12 18.82 -17.95
CA ARG A 234 -16.92 19.48 -16.65
C ARG A 234 -15.57 20.25 -16.57
N GLY A 235 -14.58 19.92 -17.40
CA GLY A 235 -13.23 20.52 -17.38
C GLY A 235 -12.40 20.17 -16.13
N ASN A 236 -11.06 20.26 -16.22
CA ASN A 236 -10.09 19.99 -15.15
C ASN A 236 -10.30 18.69 -14.36
N ASP A 237 -10.55 17.58 -15.06
CA ASP A 237 -10.88 16.28 -14.49
C ASP A 237 -9.73 15.27 -14.54
N LEU A 238 -8.71 15.53 -15.35
CA LEU A 238 -7.59 14.62 -15.55
C LEU A 238 -6.43 14.94 -14.61
N GLY A 239 -5.88 13.92 -13.95
CA GLY A 239 -4.54 14.04 -13.35
C GLY A 239 -3.46 14.00 -14.43
N LEU A 240 -2.22 14.33 -14.05
CA LEU A 240 -1.05 14.23 -14.92
C LEU A 240 0.02 13.42 -14.21
N LEU A 241 0.47 12.32 -14.81
CA LEU A 241 1.65 11.58 -14.37
C LEU A 241 2.77 11.78 -15.38
N LEU A 242 3.88 12.36 -14.94
CA LEU A 242 5.09 12.48 -15.75
C LEU A 242 6.10 11.39 -15.37
N CYS A 243 6.64 10.68 -16.35
CA CYS A 243 7.56 9.57 -16.14
C CYS A 243 8.95 9.89 -16.68
N PHE A 244 9.96 9.78 -15.81
CA PHE A 244 11.34 10.13 -16.07
C PHE A 244 12.20 8.86 -16.15
N HIS A 245 12.81 8.62 -17.31
CA HIS A 245 13.63 7.44 -17.57
C HIS A 245 14.92 7.39 -16.74
N GLY A 246 15.53 6.21 -16.58
CA GLY A 246 16.87 6.05 -16.01
C GLY A 246 17.99 6.50 -16.96
N ALA A 247 19.25 6.42 -16.51
CA ALA A 247 20.40 6.82 -17.32
C ALA A 247 20.43 6.11 -18.68
N GLY A 248 20.66 6.87 -19.77
CA GLY A 248 20.66 6.36 -21.15
C GLY A 248 19.26 5.99 -21.71
N GLY A 249 18.19 6.19 -20.95
CA GLY A 249 16.84 5.77 -21.31
C GLY A 249 16.12 6.66 -22.34
N SER A 250 14.88 6.26 -22.65
CA SER A 250 13.96 6.97 -23.54
C SER A 250 12.55 7.08 -22.97
N GLU A 251 11.71 7.86 -23.65
CA GLU A 251 10.29 8.08 -23.36
C GLU A 251 9.38 6.88 -23.63
N GLN A 252 9.89 5.73 -24.10
CA GLN A 252 9.03 4.73 -24.75
C GLN A 252 8.36 3.71 -23.82
N TRP A 253 8.87 3.52 -22.60
CA TRP A 253 8.60 2.28 -21.85
C TRP A 253 7.93 2.47 -20.48
N LEU A 254 8.00 3.66 -19.88
CA LEU A 254 7.46 3.88 -18.53
C LEU A 254 5.94 4.11 -18.47
N ALA A 255 5.33 4.61 -19.55
CA ALA A 255 3.92 5.01 -19.54
C ALA A 255 2.97 3.81 -19.50
N ASP A 256 3.19 2.80 -20.35
CA ASP A 256 2.26 1.68 -20.53
C ASP A 256 2.11 0.76 -19.30
N PRO A 257 3.20 0.34 -18.62
CA PRO A 257 3.09 -0.46 -17.40
C PRO A 257 2.29 0.25 -16.30
N MET A 258 2.44 1.56 -16.20
CA MET A 258 1.73 2.37 -15.21
C MET A 258 0.25 2.55 -15.56
N LEU A 259 -0.05 2.77 -16.85
CA LEU A 259 -1.43 2.82 -17.31
C LEU A 259 -2.18 1.51 -17.02
N ASN A 260 -1.52 0.37 -17.21
CA ASN A 260 -2.10 -0.93 -16.90
C ASN A 260 -2.37 -1.10 -15.40
N ALA A 261 -1.42 -0.71 -14.54
CA ALA A 261 -1.62 -0.74 -13.09
C ALA A 261 -2.76 0.19 -12.64
N LEU A 262 -2.90 1.37 -13.27
CA LEU A 262 -4.01 2.29 -12.99
C LEU A 262 -5.37 1.71 -13.43
N ARG A 263 -5.44 1.05 -14.60
CA ARG A 263 -6.65 0.38 -15.07
C ARG A 263 -7.11 -0.73 -14.10
N ALA A 264 -6.17 -1.42 -13.47
CA ALA A 264 -6.50 -2.42 -12.44
C ALA A 264 -7.14 -1.79 -11.19
N GLN A 265 -6.94 -0.48 -10.95
CA GLN A 265 -7.60 0.26 -9.87
C GLN A 265 -9.01 0.75 -10.25
N GLY A 266 -9.46 0.56 -11.50
CA GLY A 266 -10.75 1.02 -12.01
C GLY A 266 -10.58 2.01 -13.15
N ASP A 267 -11.04 3.26 -12.96
CA ASP A 267 -11.06 4.26 -14.02
C ASP A 267 -9.92 5.27 -13.91
N VAL A 268 -9.14 5.40 -14.99
CA VAL A 268 -7.89 6.18 -15.04
C VAL A 268 -8.18 7.57 -15.62
N GLN A 269 -8.64 8.47 -14.77
CA GLN A 269 -8.82 9.88 -15.12
C GLN A 269 -7.47 10.61 -15.06
N MET A 270 -6.50 10.20 -15.88
CA MET A 270 -5.16 10.78 -15.94
C MET A 270 -4.54 10.73 -17.35
N VAL A 271 -3.76 11.76 -17.68
CA VAL A 271 -2.76 11.73 -18.75
C VAL A 271 -1.47 11.14 -18.17
N VAL A 272 -0.91 10.13 -18.83
CA VAL A 272 0.39 9.54 -18.45
C VAL A 272 1.39 9.85 -19.55
N ALA A 273 2.41 10.66 -19.26
CA ALA A 273 3.41 11.10 -20.23
C ALA A 273 4.81 10.68 -19.79
N ALA A 274 5.45 9.83 -20.56
CA ALA A 274 6.88 9.56 -20.43
C ALA A 274 7.67 10.61 -21.21
N LEU A 275 8.74 11.11 -20.60
CA LEU A 275 9.53 12.24 -21.07
C LEU A 275 10.95 11.81 -21.41
N LYS A 276 11.59 12.52 -22.34
CA LYS A 276 12.99 12.30 -22.74
C LYS A 276 13.85 13.51 -22.38
N SER A 277 14.85 13.32 -21.52
CA SER A 277 15.90 14.32 -21.29
C SER A 277 16.59 14.72 -22.59
N LYS A 278 17.06 15.97 -22.71
CA LYS A 278 17.87 16.40 -23.86
C LYS A 278 19.17 15.60 -24.01
N GLY A 279 19.70 15.10 -22.90
CA GLY A 279 20.92 14.29 -22.86
C GLY A 279 20.65 12.79 -22.71
N PRO A 280 21.72 11.99 -22.53
CA PRO A 280 21.57 10.60 -22.09
C PRO A 280 20.99 10.51 -20.67
N ASN A 281 21.21 11.54 -19.84
CA ASN A 281 20.81 11.60 -18.44
C ASN A 281 20.09 12.90 -18.14
N TRP A 282 19.18 12.86 -17.19
CA TRP A 282 18.57 14.04 -16.58
C TRP A 282 19.61 14.84 -15.81
N THR A 283 19.60 16.16 -16.03
CA THR A 283 20.42 17.13 -15.32
C THR A 283 19.56 18.33 -14.88
N VAL A 284 20.15 19.25 -14.10
CA VAL A 284 19.43 20.44 -13.63
C VAL A 284 18.96 21.34 -14.79
N GLU A 285 19.64 21.29 -15.94
CA GLU A 285 19.28 22.02 -17.15
C GLU A 285 17.95 21.56 -17.76
N ASP A 286 17.51 20.32 -17.49
CA ASP A 286 16.22 19.80 -17.96
C ASP A 286 15.02 20.41 -17.23
N GLU A 287 15.23 21.07 -16.07
CA GLU A 287 14.18 21.65 -15.23
C GLU A 287 13.27 22.61 -16.02
N SER A 288 13.87 23.48 -16.84
CA SER A 288 13.14 24.42 -17.72
C SER A 288 12.27 23.72 -18.76
N ASN A 289 12.72 22.57 -19.30
CA ASN A 289 11.97 21.81 -20.29
C ASN A 289 10.77 21.09 -19.64
N VAL A 290 10.94 20.61 -18.40
CA VAL A 290 9.85 19.99 -17.62
C VAL A 290 8.77 21.01 -17.29
N LEU A 291 9.14 22.22 -16.86
CA LEU A 291 8.21 23.32 -16.62
C LEU A 291 7.41 23.65 -17.88
N ALA A 292 8.10 23.82 -19.01
CA ALA A 292 7.46 24.08 -20.30
C ALA A 292 6.50 22.95 -20.71
N PHE A 293 6.84 21.69 -20.42
CA PHE A 293 5.97 20.55 -20.70
C PHE A 293 4.71 20.54 -19.82
N ILE A 294 4.84 20.77 -18.51
CA ILE A 294 3.70 20.87 -17.59
C ILE A 294 2.74 21.96 -18.06
N ASP A 295 3.27 23.13 -18.42
CA ASP A 295 2.49 24.25 -18.92
C ASP A 295 1.78 23.94 -20.24
N TRP A 296 2.47 23.28 -21.16
CA TRP A 296 1.85 22.81 -22.41
C TRP A 296 0.75 21.78 -22.14
N ALA A 297 0.99 20.81 -21.25
CA ALA A 297 0.02 19.76 -20.92
C ALA A 297 -1.25 20.36 -20.30
N LYS A 298 -1.11 21.35 -19.39
CA LYS A 298 -2.24 22.07 -18.79
C LYS A 298 -3.05 22.89 -19.78
N ARG A 299 -2.44 23.37 -20.88
CA ARG A 299 -3.15 24.08 -21.96
C ARG A 299 -3.81 23.13 -22.95
N THR A 300 -3.24 21.94 -23.14
CA THR A 300 -3.67 20.97 -24.15
C THR A 300 -4.74 20.01 -23.63
N TYR A 301 -4.68 19.67 -22.34
CA TYR A 301 -5.56 18.73 -21.67
C TYR A 301 -6.24 19.40 -20.46
N SER A 302 -7.40 18.87 -20.08
CA SER A 302 -8.15 19.29 -18.88
C SER A 302 -7.47 18.80 -17.59
N ILE A 303 -6.24 19.25 -17.34
CA ILE A 303 -5.45 18.84 -16.18
C ILE A 303 -5.94 19.54 -14.91
N ASP A 304 -6.33 18.77 -13.90
CA ASP A 304 -6.46 19.24 -12.52
C ASP A 304 -5.05 19.53 -11.96
N PRO A 305 -4.69 20.80 -11.70
CA PRO A 305 -3.36 21.14 -11.18
C PRO A 305 -3.07 20.46 -9.84
N ARG A 306 -4.11 20.11 -9.06
CA ARG A 306 -3.97 19.41 -7.78
C ARG A 306 -3.55 17.94 -7.95
N ARG A 307 -3.44 17.42 -9.17
CA ARG A 307 -3.22 16.00 -9.48
C ARG A 307 -2.03 15.76 -10.41
N ILE A 308 -1.05 16.65 -10.38
CA ILE A 308 0.21 16.48 -11.08
C ILE A 308 1.16 15.66 -10.20
N VAL A 309 1.62 14.53 -10.69
CA VAL A 309 2.60 13.66 -10.00
C VAL A 309 3.75 13.39 -10.94
N ILE A 310 4.96 13.36 -10.39
CA ILE A 310 6.17 13.03 -11.14
C ILE A 310 6.76 11.72 -10.62
N GLN A 311 7.12 10.82 -11.52
CA GLN A 311 7.80 9.57 -11.19
C GLN A 311 9.10 9.43 -11.95
N GLY A 312 10.13 8.87 -11.32
CA GLY A 312 11.42 8.70 -11.94
C GLY A 312 12.12 7.42 -11.48
N VAL A 313 12.85 6.81 -12.40
CA VAL A 313 13.67 5.61 -12.17
C VAL A 313 15.15 5.99 -12.17
N SER A 314 15.95 5.49 -11.24
CA SER A 314 17.42 5.64 -11.25
C SER A 314 17.85 7.13 -11.33
N ASN A 315 18.58 7.56 -12.35
CA ASN A 315 18.86 8.99 -12.60
C ASN A 315 17.58 9.85 -12.74
N GLY A 316 16.50 9.32 -13.31
CA GLY A 316 15.19 9.97 -13.29
C GLY A 316 14.60 10.09 -11.87
N GLY A 317 14.87 9.12 -10.98
CA GLY A 317 14.48 9.16 -9.57
C GLY A 317 15.19 10.26 -8.79
N TRP A 318 16.45 10.53 -9.14
CA TRP A 318 17.17 11.73 -8.68
C TRP A 318 16.50 13.01 -9.21
N MET A 319 16.22 13.08 -10.52
CA MET A 319 15.63 14.26 -11.15
C MET A 319 14.27 14.64 -10.57
N VAL A 320 13.38 13.68 -10.34
CA VAL A 320 12.07 13.99 -9.75
C VAL A 320 12.18 14.45 -8.30
N SER A 321 13.17 13.94 -7.57
CA SER A 321 13.45 14.40 -6.20
C SER A 321 13.95 15.85 -6.18
N HIS A 322 14.87 16.17 -7.10
CA HIS A 322 15.37 17.52 -7.36
C HIS A 322 14.25 18.48 -7.76
N PHE A 323 13.58 18.19 -8.87
CA PHE A 323 12.50 19.01 -9.41
C PHE A 323 11.38 19.24 -8.41
N GLY A 324 10.87 18.17 -7.79
CA GLY A 324 9.74 18.26 -6.87
C GLY A 324 10.03 19.08 -5.61
N SER A 325 11.28 19.04 -5.12
CA SER A 325 11.68 19.84 -3.96
C SER A 325 11.82 21.34 -4.25
N ARG A 326 12.09 21.70 -5.51
CA ARG A 326 12.28 23.08 -5.98
C ARG A 326 11.01 23.72 -6.52
N HIS A 327 10.06 22.90 -6.97
CA HIS A 327 8.75 23.31 -7.48
C HIS A 327 7.61 22.72 -6.63
N PRO A 328 7.63 22.92 -5.29
CA PRO A 328 6.66 22.33 -4.38
C PRO A 328 5.23 22.80 -4.64
N GLU A 329 5.05 23.90 -5.37
CA GLU A 329 3.78 24.49 -5.77
C GLU A 329 3.16 23.88 -7.03
N LEU A 330 3.83 22.93 -7.69
CA LEU A 330 3.36 22.33 -8.94
C LEU A 330 2.91 20.88 -8.82
N VAL A 331 3.45 20.14 -7.86
CA VAL A 331 3.28 18.68 -7.80
C VAL A 331 2.53 18.27 -6.54
N ALA A 332 1.62 17.31 -6.68
CA ALA A 332 0.93 16.66 -5.57
C ALA A 332 1.74 15.49 -4.98
N GLY A 333 2.66 14.94 -5.77
CA GLY A 333 3.48 13.81 -5.36
C GLY A 333 4.77 13.64 -6.15
N VAL A 334 5.79 13.09 -5.48
CA VAL A 334 7.09 12.75 -6.06
C VAL A 334 7.39 11.27 -5.83
N VAL A 335 7.71 10.54 -6.90
CA VAL A 335 7.87 9.09 -6.86
C VAL A 335 9.27 8.72 -7.32
N SER A 336 10.13 8.31 -6.38
CA SER A 336 11.51 7.93 -6.65
C SER A 336 11.68 6.41 -6.59
N LEU A 337 11.94 5.80 -7.73
CA LEU A 337 12.18 4.36 -7.88
C LEU A 337 13.67 4.15 -8.10
N CYS A 338 14.32 3.40 -7.20
CA CYS A 338 15.76 3.10 -7.19
C CYS A 338 16.67 4.31 -7.52
N GLY A 339 16.27 5.50 -7.08
CA GLY A 339 16.89 6.76 -7.47
C GLY A 339 18.04 7.20 -6.57
N GLY A 340 18.87 8.10 -7.12
CA GLY A 340 19.79 8.90 -6.31
C GLY A 340 19.05 9.93 -5.45
N ASN A 341 19.71 10.48 -4.44
CA ASN A 341 19.12 11.54 -3.61
C ASN A 341 19.31 12.92 -4.26
N GLY A 342 18.25 13.46 -4.87
CA GLY A 342 18.21 14.82 -5.41
C GLY A 342 17.45 15.82 -4.53
N PHE A 343 17.01 15.43 -3.33
CA PHE A 343 16.16 16.29 -2.50
C PHE A 343 16.90 17.52 -1.95
N GLU A 344 16.33 18.70 -2.18
CA GLU A 344 16.76 19.94 -1.56
C GLU A 344 15.81 20.29 -0.40
N ALA A 345 16.36 20.48 0.80
CA ALA A 345 15.55 20.82 1.96
C ALA A 345 14.95 22.23 1.82
N PRO A 346 13.68 22.44 2.23
CA PRO A 346 13.08 23.76 2.17
C PRO A 346 13.78 24.71 3.15
N VAL A 347 13.85 26.00 2.80
CA VAL A 347 14.44 27.05 3.65
C VAL A 347 13.76 27.13 5.02
N LYS A 348 12.43 26.93 5.05
CA LYS A 348 11.64 26.84 6.28
C LYS A 348 11.08 25.43 6.42
N ARG A 349 11.35 24.78 7.55
CA ARG A 349 10.75 23.50 7.88
C ARG A 349 9.23 23.66 8.08
N PRO A 350 8.40 22.84 7.44
CA PRO A 350 6.96 22.81 7.67
C PRO A 350 6.65 22.39 9.12
N SER A 351 5.63 22.99 9.73
CA SER A 351 5.18 22.60 11.08
C SER A 351 4.40 21.28 11.04
N ASN A 352 3.77 20.96 9.91
CA ASN A 352 3.07 19.70 9.68
C ASN A 352 2.99 19.37 8.18
N ALA A 353 2.59 18.14 7.87
CA ALA A 353 2.51 17.64 6.49
C ALA A 353 1.42 18.26 5.61
N GLY A 354 0.56 19.11 6.17
CA GLY A 354 -0.36 19.95 5.40
C GLY A 354 0.36 21.14 4.76
N GLU A 355 1.43 21.64 5.39
CA GLU A 355 2.21 22.79 4.90
C GLU A 355 3.12 22.44 3.72
N THR A 356 3.53 21.17 3.56
CA THR A 356 4.39 20.77 2.43
C THR A 356 3.66 20.74 1.10
N GLY A 357 2.33 20.73 1.06
CA GLY A 357 1.57 20.65 -0.20
C GLY A 357 1.54 19.27 -0.86
N PHE A 358 2.61 18.48 -0.77
CA PHE A 358 2.77 17.21 -1.49
C PHE A 358 3.38 16.08 -0.63
N GLU A 359 3.51 14.88 -1.22
CA GLU A 359 4.02 13.66 -0.57
C GLU A 359 5.08 12.95 -1.42
N TYR A 360 5.95 12.17 -0.79
CA TYR A 360 6.91 11.30 -1.48
C TYR A 360 6.46 9.83 -1.47
N TYR A 361 6.82 9.10 -2.51
CA TYR A 361 6.72 7.65 -2.59
C TYR A 361 8.06 7.10 -3.09
N VAL A 362 8.75 6.32 -2.27
CA VAL A 362 10.12 5.88 -2.51
C VAL A 362 10.17 4.35 -2.49
N VAL A 363 10.80 3.75 -3.51
CA VAL A 363 11.01 2.29 -3.57
C VAL A 363 12.44 1.99 -3.97
N HIS A 364 13.06 1.01 -3.33
CA HIS A 364 14.44 0.61 -3.62
C HIS A 364 14.68 -0.88 -3.33
N GLY A 365 15.51 -1.54 -4.13
CA GLY A 365 15.94 -2.92 -3.90
C GLY A 365 17.11 -3.00 -2.94
N THR A 366 17.14 -3.99 -2.03
CA THR A 366 18.28 -4.13 -1.09
C THR A 366 19.55 -4.62 -1.75
N ALA A 367 19.42 -5.30 -2.90
CA ALA A 367 20.52 -5.88 -3.67
C ALA A 367 20.83 -5.04 -4.92
N ASP A 368 20.46 -3.75 -4.92
CA ASP A 368 20.77 -2.82 -5.99
C ASP A 368 22.28 -2.49 -5.98
N GLU A 369 22.98 -3.00 -6.98
CA GLU A 369 24.43 -2.80 -7.18
C GLU A 369 24.73 -1.56 -8.04
N ASP A 370 23.74 -1.05 -8.78
CA ASP A 370 23.89 0.10 -9.68
C ASP A 370 23.73 1.42 -8.90
N VAL A 371 22.66 1.51 -8.11
CA VAL A 371 22.38 2.63 -7.22
C VAL A 371 22.23 2.08 -5.82
N ASN A 372 23.18 2.39 -4.94
CA ASN A 372 23.12 1.83 -3.60
C ASN A 372 21.86 2.30 -2.83
N VAL A 373 21.15 1.35 -2.22
CA VAL A 373 19.94 1.57 -1.38
C VAL A 373 20.09 2.67 -0.32
N LYS A 374 21.33 2.95 0.13
CA LYS A 374 21.66 4.08 1.02
C LYS A 374 21.13 5.42 0.50
N ASN A 375 21.01 5.61 -0.82
CA ASN A 375 20.42 6.83 -1.39
C ASN A 375 18.97 7.02 -0.94
N SER A 376 18.10 6.01 -1.11
CA SER A 376 16.70 6.09 -0.67
C SER A 376 16.56 6.13 0.85
N ARG A 377 17.44 5.47 1.61
CA ARG A 377 17.47 5.59 3.07
C ARG A 377 17.81 7.03 3.50
N THR A 378 18.79 7.66 2.84
CA THR A 378 19.21 9.05 3.11
C THR A 378 18.10 10.03 2.73
N LEU A 379 17.46 9.84 1.57
CA LEU A 379 16.28 10.61 1.17
C LEU A 379 15.17 10.50 2.20
N SER A 380 14.80 9.28 2.62
CA SER A 380 13.74 9.06 3.61
C SER A 380 14.06 9.70 4.97
N ALA A 381 15.32 9.63 5.40
CA ALA A 381 15.77 10.31 6.62
C ALA A 381 15.66 11.85 6.49
N ALA A 382 16.03 12.42 5.34
CA ALA A 382 15.90 13.85 5.07
C ALA A 382 14.43 14.30 5.03
N LEU A 383 13.55 13.52 4.39
CA LEU A 383 12.11 13.78 4.35
C LEU A 383 11.51 13.78 5.76
N ARG A 384 11.84 12.77 6.58
CA ARG A 384 11.42 12.70 7.99
C ARG A 384 11.93 13.91 8.78
N ALA A 385 13.22 14.22 8.68
CA ALA A 385 13.83 15.36 9.37
C ALA A 385 13.20 16.71 8.99
N ASN A 386 12.65 16.81 7.77
CA ASN A 386 11.98 18.00 7.27
C ASN A 386 10.45 17.93 7.36
N GLY A 387 9.87 16.94 8.05
CA GLY A 387 8.42 16.88 8.31
C GLY A 387 7.55 16.54 7.11
N PHE A 388 8.12 15.95 6.05
CA PHE A 388 7.36 15.49 4.89
C PHE A 388 6.59 14.21 5.19
N ARG A 389 5.40 14.06 4.60
CA ARG A 389 4.75 12.75 4.47
C ARG A 389 5.40 11.99 3.33
N TYR A 390 5.81 10.76 3.62
CA TYR A 390 6.40 9.88 2.63
C TYR A 390 6.02 8.42 2.87
N VAL A 391 5.97 7.67 1.79
CA VAL A 391 5.93 6.21 1.77
C VAL A 391 7.31 5.73 1.36
N TYR A 392 7.89 4.78 2.09
CA TYR A 392 9.15 4.14 1.71
C TYR A 392 9.00 2.62 1.71
N ARG A 393 9.47 1.97 0.64
CA ARG A 393 9.51 0.53 0.44
C ARG A 393 10.93 0.10 0.15
N GLU A 394 11.42 -0.88 0.90
CA GLU A 394 12.67 -1.56 0.61
C GLU A 394 12.36 -3.01 0.24
N LEU A 395 12.77 -3.45 -0.95
CA LEU A 395 12.45 -4.78 -1.48
C LEU A 395 13.62 -5.75 -1.23
N PRO A 396 13.49 -6.72 -0.30
CA PRO A 396 14.58 -7.62 0.04
C PRO A 396 15.00 -8.50 -1.14
N GLY A 397 16.30 -8.57 -1.41
CA GLY A 397 16.91 -9.38 -2.47
C GLY A 397 16.66 -8.87 -3.90
N VAL A 398 15.89 -7.80 -4.08
CA VAL A 398 15.64 -7.20 -5.40
C VAL A 398 16.80 -6.28 -5.78
N GLY A 399 17.23 -6.37 -7.04
CA GLY A 399 18.26 -5.49 -7.64
C GLY A 399 17.69 -4.17 -8.15
N HIS A 400 18.26 -3.62 -9.21
CA HIS A 400 17.93 -2.29 -9.71
C HIS A 400 16.48 -2.16 -10.24
N ASP A 401 15.92 -3.22 -10.84
CA ASP A 401 14.60 -3.21 -11.51
C ASP A 401 13.40 -3.32 -10.52
N VAL A 402 13.25 -2.32 -9.66
CA VAL A 402 12.08 -2.24 -8.76
C VAL A 402 10.80 -1.81 -9.46
N TRP A 403 10.91 -1.20 -10.64
CA TRP A 403 9.78 -0.69 -11.42
C TRP A 403 9.06 -1.80 -12.20
N GLY A 404 9.75 -2.90 -12.50
CA GLY A 404 9.16 -4.11 -13.08
C GLY A 404 8.22 -4.87 -12.15
N ASP A 405 8.44 -4.80 -10.82
CA ASP A 405 7.66 -5.54 -9.82
C ASP A 405 6.18 -5.10 -9.79
N GLU A 406 5.27 -6.06 -9.97
CA GLU A 406 3.83 -5.81 -10.03
C GLU A 406 3.26 -5.30 -8.69
N ARG A 407 3.82 -5.71 -7.55
CA ARG A 407 3.38 -5.21 -6.24
C ARG A 407 3.74 -3.75 -6.08
N THR A 408 4.95 -3.36 -6.51
CA THR A 408 5.37 -1.95 -6.58
C THR A 408 4.41 -1.13 -7.42
N ARG A 409 4.11 -1.56 -8.64
CA ARG A 409 3.22 -0.83 -9.55
C ARG A 409 1.79 -0.76 -9.02
N SER A 410 1.27 -1.84 -8.44
CA SER A 410 -0.08 -1.89 -7.87
C SER A 410 -0.23 -1.01 -6.62
N ASP A 411 0.74 -1.03 -5.69
CA ASP A 411 0.73 -0.14 -4.51
C ASP A 411 0.88 1.32 -4.94
N PHE A 412 1.80 1.61 -5.87
CA PHE A 412 1.97 2.95 -6.41
C PHE A 412 0.69 3.44 -7.11
N ALA A 413 0.04 2.63 -7.95
CA ALA A 413 -1.23 3.00 -8.57
C ALA A 413 -2.31 3.33 -7.52
N GLY A 414 -2.40 2.50 -6.48
CA GLY A 414 -3.31 2.73 -5.37
C GLY A 414 -3.05 4.06 -4.67
N TRP A 415 -1.78 4.38 -4.40
CA TRP A 415 -1.35 5.63 -3.80
C TRP A 415 -1.63 6.82 -4.74
N LEU A 416 -1.27 6.71 -6.01
CA LEU A 416 -1.41 7.76 -7.01
C LEU A 416 -2.85 8.28 -7.12
N THR A 417 -3.84 7.37 -7.08
CA THR A 417 -5.25 7.76 -7.23
C THR A 417 -5.77 8.67 -6.11
N ARG A 418 -5.20 8.60 -4.91
CA ARG A 418 -5.65 9.39 -3.74
C ARG A 418 -5.01 10.78 -3.66
N ILE A 419 -3.81 10.92 -4.19
CA ILE A 419 -2.95 12.07 -3.91
C ILE A 419 -3.51 13.34 -4.55
N ARG A 420 -3.64 14.39 -3.72
CA ARG A 420 -3.97 15.74 -4.14
C ARG A 420 -2.98 16.71 -3.53
N HIS A 421 -2.65 17.76 -4.27
CA HIS A 421 -1.92 18.89 -3.73
C HIS A 421 -2.76 19.55 -2.63
N LYS A 422 -2.19 19.67 -1.42
CA LYS A 422 -2.91 20.00 -0.19
C LYS A 422 -3.23 21.49 -0.05
N THR A 423 -2.38 22.34 -0.61
CA THR A 423 -2.50 23.80 -0.49
C THR A 423 -2.99 24.51 -1.75
N MET A 424 -3.11 23.80 -2.88
CA MET A 424 -3.61 24.40 -4.12
C MET A 424 -5.11 24.66 -4.04
N PRO A 425 -5.60 25.79 -4.62
CA PRO A 425 -7.00 26.11 -4.60
C PRO A 425 -7.83 25.11 -5.42
N LEU A 426 -9.05 24.85 -4.95
CA LEU A 426 -9.99 23.98 -5.64
C LEU A 426 -10.52 24.68 -6.91
N PRO A 427 -10.51 24.05 -8.11
CA PRO A 427 -11.11 24.65 -9.31
C PRO A 427 -12.59 25.01 -9.14
N ASP A 428 -13.07 26.01 -9.88
CA ASP A 428 -14.44 26.53 -9.76
C ASP A 428 -15.52 25.47 -10.03
N ALA A 429 -15.31 24.63 -11.04
CA ALA A 429 -16.20 23.51 -11.35
C ALA A 429 -16.32 22.53 -10.18
N ASP A 430 -15.20 22.25 -9.50
CA ASP A 430 -15.17 21.37 -8.34
C ASP A 430 -15.80 22.03 -7.11
N ARG A 431 -15.58 23.34 -6.90
CA ARG A 431 -16.28 24.09 -5.84
C ARG A 431 -17.80 24.02 -6.04
N LYS A 432 -18.28 24.19 -7.27
CA LYS A 432 -19.70 24.07 -7.62
C LYS A 432 -20.22 22.65 -7.43
N ALA A 433 -19.44 21.63 -7.81
CA ALA A 433 -19.81 20.23 -7.59
C ALA A 433 -19.93 19.90 -6.09
N LEU A 434 -19.00 20.37 -5.25
CA LEU A 434 -19.08 20.17 -3.81
C LEU A 434 -20.24 20.94 -3.16
N ALA A 435 -20.72 22.04 -3.74
CA ALA A 435 -21.88 22.77 -3.23
C ALA A 435 -23.16 21.93 -3.26
N ALA A 436 -23.25 20.90 -4.11
CA ALA A 436 -24.35 19.94 -4.10
C ALA A 436 -24.42 19.09 -2.82
N PHE A 437 -23.32 19.01 -2.06
CA PHE A 437 -23.22 18.33 -0.76
C PHE A 437 -23.35 19.30 0.43
N SER A 438 -23.85 20.52 0.19
CA SER A 438 -23.89 21.59 1.21
C SER A 438 -24.81 21.26 2.38
N THR A 439 -25.95 20.63 2.12
CA THR A 439 -26.88 20.19 3.16
C THR A 439 -26.56 18.76 3.60
N ARG A 440 -26.94 18.43 4.84
CA ARG A 440 -26.76 17.08 5.37
C ARG A 440 -27.53 16.05 4.52
N ASP A 441 -28.80 16.31 4.22
CA ASP A 441 -29.67 15.35 3.54
C ASP A 441 -29.22 15.11 2.09
N ASP A 442 -28.78 16.16 1.39
CA ASP A 442 -28.21 16.01 0.05
C ASP A 442 -26.91 15.23 0.07
N ALA A 443 -26.03 15.51 1.04
CA ALA A 443 -24.78 14.78 1.18
C ALA A 443 -25.04 13.29 1.47
N GLU A 444 -25.97 12.95 2.37
CA GLU A 444 -26.34 11.56 2.66
C GLU A 444 -26.89 10.87 1.41
N ARG A 445 -27.79 11.53 0.66
CA ARG A 445 -28.38 10.99 -0.58
C ARG A 445 -27.32 10.78 -1.67
N LEU A 446 -26.52 11.80 -1.98
CA LEU A 446 -25.53 11.77 -3.05
C LEU A 446 -24.40 10.79 -2.77
N LEU A 447 -23.97 10.67 -1.51
CA LEU A 447 -22.92 9.73 -1.11
C LEU A 447 -23.28 8.26 -1.42
N LEU A 448 -24.58 7.94 -1.41
CA LEU A 448 -25.08 6.60 -1.74
C LEU A 448 -25.26 6.36 -3.25
N THR A 449 -24.91 7.34 -4.09
CA THR A 449 -24.91 7.21 -5.55
C THR A 449 -23.49 7.06 -6.09
N ASP A 450 -23.33 6.35 -7.22
CA ASP A 450 -22.03 6.18 -7.86
C ASP A 450 -21.43 7.51 -8.34
N ASP A 451 -22.24 8.43 -8.89
CA ASP A 451 -21.78 9.76 -9.33
C ASP A 451 -21.33 10.64 -8.16
N GLY A 452 -22.07 10.65 -7.05
CA GLY A 452 -21.69 11.42 -5.86
C GLY A 452 -20.42 10.86 -5.20
N ALA A 453 -20.33 9.53 -5.02
CA ALA A 453 -19.15 8.88 -4.46
C ALA A 453 -17.90 9.08 -5.35
N SER A 454 -18.03 8.89 -6.66
CA SER A 454 -16.93 9.09 -7.61
C SER A 454 -16.51 10.57 -7.69
N THR A 455 -17.44 11.51 -7.58
CA THR A 455 -17.15 12.95 -7.50
C THR A 455 -16.28 13.28 -6.30
N LEU A 456 -16.62 12.76 -5.10
CA LEU A 456 -15.82 13.00 -3.90
C LEU A 456 -14.43 12.37 -4.00
N VAL A 457 -14.31 11.15 -4.55
CA VAL A 457 -13.02 10.49 -4.77
C VAL A 457 -12.17 11.25 -5.79
N ARG A 458 -12.76 11.73 -6.90
CA ARG A 458 -12.05 12.52 -7.91
C ARG A 458 -11.54 13.82 -7.31
N ILE A 459 -12.40 14.57 -6.60
CA ILE A 459 -12.02 15.86 -6.02
C ILE A 459 -10.97 15.68 -4.93
N GLY A 460 -11.18 14.71 -4.03
CA GLY A 460 -10.24 14.33 -2.98
C GLY A 460 -9.76 15.49 -2.08
N GLY A 461 -8.78 15.18 -1.25
CA GLY A 461 -8.14 16.09 -0.31
C GLY A 461 -9.11 16.70 0.72
N LEU A 462 -8.61 17.73 1.40
CA LEU A 462 -9.32 18.43 2.46
C LEU A 462 -10.77 18.85 2.09
N PRO A 463 -11.06 19.38 0.88
CA PRO A 463 -12.43 19.78 0.53
C PRO A 463 -13.43 18.63 0.51
N ALA A 464 -13.08 17.48 -0.07
CA ALA A 464 -13.94 16.31 -0.10
C ALA A 464 -14.05 15.68 1.29
N GLU A 465 -12.95 15.63 2.04
CA GLU A 465 -12.90 15.00 3.36
C GLU A 465 -13.73 15.75 4.41
N LYS A 466 -13.88 17.09 4.30
CA LYS A 466 -14.83 17.84 5.15
C LYS A 466 -16.27 17.34 5.01
N ILE A 467 -16.69 16.93 3.81
CA ILE A 467 -18.01 16.36 3.57
C ILE A 467 -18.08 14.95 4.16
N LEU A 468 -17.06 14.12 3.92
CA LEU A 468 -16.99 12.75 4.46
C LEU A 468 -17.03 12.74 5.99
N VAL A 469 -16.30 13.65 6.64
CA VAL A 469 -16.29 13.80 8.10
C VAL A 469 -17.69 14.08 8.65
N ARG A 470 -18.48 14.94 7.99
CA ARG A 470 -19.88 15.18 8.38
C ARG A 470 -20.72 13.91 8.19
N ALA A 471 -20.52 13.20 7.09
CA ALA A 471 -21.23 11.95 6.79
C ALA A 471 -20.91 10.81 7.76
N LEU A 472 -19.70 10.78 8.34
CA LEU A 472 -19.33 9.85 9.42
C LEU A 472 -20.19 10.03 10.69
N ARG A 473 -20.88 11.17 10.85
CA ARG A 473 -21.81 11.41 11.97
C ARG A 473 -23.26 11.07 11.65
N SER A 474 -23.55 10.52 10.47
CA SER A 474 -24.91 10.21 10.06
C SER A 474 -25.56 9.17 10.97
N LYS A 475 -26.87 9.30 11.19
CA LYS A 475 -27.67 8.25 11.85
C LYS A 475 -27.75 6.97 11.01
N ASN A 476 -27.60 7.08 9.68
CA ASN A 476 -27.66 5.95 8.77
C ASN A 476 -26.29 5.21 8.73
N PRO A 477 -26.22 3.93 9.13
CA PRO A 477 -24.97 3.16 9.10
C PRO A 477 -24.41 2.98 7.69
N GLN A 478 -25.26 2.90 6.66
CA GLN A 478 -24.80 2.77 5.28
C GLN A 478 -24.04 4.02 4.83
N VAL A 479 -24.51 5.21 5.23
CA VAL A 479 -23.82 6.48 4.96
C VAL A 479 -22.46 6.50 5.66
N ARG A 480 -22.40 6.15 6.96
CA ARG A 480 -21.14 6.11 7.71
C ARG A 480 -20.14 5.12 7.09
N ALA A 481 -20.59 3.92 6.75
CA ALA A 481 -19.74 2.89 6.12
C ALA A 481 -19.24 3.33 4.73
N THR A 482 -20.08 3.98 3.93
CA THR A 482 -19.66 4.54 2.64
C THR A 482 -18.67 5.69 2.82
N ALA A 483 -18.95 6.62 3.74
CA ALA A 483 -18.03 7.72 4.05
C ALA A 483 -16.65 7.19 4.47
N ALA A 484 -16.61 6.19 5.36
CA ALA A 484 -15.38 5.53 5.78
C ALA A 484 -14.61 4.95 4.59
N ARG A 485 -15.27 4.18 3.70
CA ARG A 485 -14.64 3.62 2.49
C ARG A 485 -14.07 4.68 1.55
N LEU A 486 -14.80 5.77 1.33
CA LEU A 486 -14.33 6.84 0.45
C LEU A 486 -13.14 7.59 1.04
N PHE A 487 -13.09 7.71 2.37
CA PHE A 487 -12.01 8.35 3.08
C PHE A 487 -10.64 7.73 2.78
N GLY A 488 -10.56 6.39 2.76
CA GLY A 488 -9.35 5.66 2.35
C GLY A 488 -8.91 5.90 0.89
N ARG A 489 -9.72 6.60 0.09
CA ARG A 489 -9.47 6.91 -1.33
C ARG A 489 -9.28 8.40 -1.62
N THR A 490 -9.54 9.29 -0.65
CA THR A 490 -9.50 10.76 -0.85
C THR A 490 -8.29 11.44 -0.22
N ALA A 491 -7.50 10.69 0.56
CA ALA A 491 -6.47 11.17 1.49
C ALA A 491 -5.86 12.56 1.21
N GLY A 492 -6.04 13.50 2.15
CA GLY A 492 -5.26 14.74 2.20
C GLY A 492 -5.29 15.54 3.52
N MET A 493 -6.18 15.22 4.47
CA MET A 493 -6.32 15.93 5.74
C MET A 493 -5.39 15.33 6.82
N PRO A 494 -4.54 16.14 7.49
CA PRO A 494 -3.87 15.73 8.73
C PRO A 494 -4.88 15.38 9.83
N GLY A 495 -4.64 14.34 10.63
CA GLY A 495 -5.55 13.88 11.70
C GLY A 495 -6.80 13.13 11.21
N ALA A 496 -6.94 13.00 9.90
CA ALA A 496 -7.98 12.24 9.22
C ALA A 496 -8.17 10.82 9.77
N ALA A 497 -7.07 10.07 9.85
CA ALA A 497 -7.10 8.70 10.32
C ALA A 497 -7.47 8.61 11.81
N LYS A 498 -7.08 9.58 12.63
CA LYS A 498 -7.48 9.68 14.05
C LYS A 498 -9.01 9.78 14.18
N LEU A 499 -9.65 10.61 13.35
CA LEU A 499 -11.12 10.72 13.33
C LEU A 499 -11.78 9.40 12.93
N LEU A 500 -11.24 8.75 11.91
CA LEU A 500 -11.77 7.48 11.41
C LEU A 500 -11.59 6.35 12.44
N ALA A 501 -10.48 6.33 13.17
CA ALA A 501 -10.21 5.38 14.25
C ALA A 501 -11.23 5.47 15.38
N GLY A 502 -11.81 6.64 15.64
CA GLY A 502 -12.91 6.80 16.61
C GLY A 502 -14.17 6.00 16.25
N LEU A 503 -14.35 5.61 14.98
CA LEU A 503 -15.48 4.77 14.54
C LEU A 503 -15.18 3.26 14.62
N LEU A 504 -14.01 2.85 15.12
CA LEU A 504 -13.73 1.44 15.41
C LEU A 504 -14.65 0.88 16.52
N SER A 505 -15.28 1.75 17.30
CA SER A 505 -16.30 1.39 18.31
C SER A 505 -17.74 1.55 17.81
N ASP A 506 -17.96 1.77 16.51
CA ASP A 506 -19.31 1.94 15.96
C ASP A 506 -20.18 0.72 16.25
N LYS A 507 -21.45 0.95 16.60
CA LYS A 507 -22.42 -0.12 16.88
C LYS A 507 -22.67 -1.03 15.67
N ASP A 508 -22.48 -0.53 14.46
CA ASP A 508 -22.70 -1.26 13.22
C ASP A 508 -21.42 -1.97 12.76
N VAL A 509 -21.50 -3.28 12.60
CA VAL A 509 -20.37 -4.14 12.17
C VAL A 509 -19.87 -3.75 10.77
N GLY A 510 -20.77 -3.35 9.87
CA GLY A 510 -20.43 -2.94 8.52
C GLY A 510 -19.66 -1.62 8.48
N VAL A 511 -19.96 -0.71 9.40
CA VAL A 511 -19.18 0.52 9.60
C VAL A 511 -17.78 0.19 10.13
N ARG A 512 -17.67 -0.63 11.18
CA ARG A 512 -16.36 -1.03 11.72
C ARG A 512 -15.48 -1.72 10.67
N ALA A 513 -16.05 -2.64 9.90
CA ALA A 513 -15.34 -3.29 8.80
C ALA A 513 -14.84 -2.28 7.75
N ALA A 514 -15.67 -1.31 7.36
CA ALA A 514 -15.28 -0.25 6.43
C ALA A 514 -14.15 0.64 6.98
N VAL A 515 -14.21 0.96 8.28
CA VAL A 515 -13.19 1.73 9.00
C VAL A 515 -11.88 0.95 9.04
N ILE A 516 -11.89 -0.33 9.44
CA ILE A 516 -10.70 -1.19 9.47
C ILE A 516 -10.01 -1.23 8.10
N THR A 517 -10.75 -1.49 7.02
CA THR A 517 -10.19 -1.52 5.66
C THR A 517 -9.55 -0.19 5.26
N SER A 518 -10.19 0.92 5.64
CA SER A 518 -9.75 2.26 5.24
C SER A 518 -8.51 2.70 6.03
N LEU A 519 -8.49 2.42 7.34
CA LEU A 519 -7.31 2.62 8.18
C LEU A 519 -6.16 1.72 7.75
N GLN A 520 -6.42 0.47 7.37
CA GLN A 520 -5.38 -0.44 6.90
C GLN A 520 -4.68 0.17 5.68
N ARG A 521 -5.46 0.61 4.69
CA ARG A 521 -4.92 1.25 3.48
C ARG A 521 -4.11 2.51 3.81
N ALA A 522 -4.56 3.33 4.76
CA ALA A 522 -3.80 4.50 5.21
C ALA A 522 -2.49 4.10 5.93
N ALA A 523 -2.54 3.10 6.81
CA ALA A 523 -1.38 2.57 7.53
C ALA A 523 -0.36 1.93 6.57
N ASP A 524 -0.82 1.26 5.51
CA ASP A 524 0.05 0.74 4.44
C ASP A 524 0.89 1.87 3.84
N TRP A 525 0.32 3.07 3.65
CA TRP A 525 1.01 4.27 3.19
C TRP A 525 1.57 5.15 4.32
N ASN A 526 2.00 4.53 5.40
CA ASN A 526 2.76 5.16 6.49
C ASN A 526 1.96 6.25 7.25
N ASP A 527 0.64 6.14 7.30
CA ASP A 527 -0.17 6.97 8.20
C ASP A 527 -0.11 6.40 9.63
N GLN A 528 0.64 7.08 10.50
CA GLN A 528 0.92 6.62 11.87
C GLN A 528 -0.30 6.68 12.78
N ASP A 529 -1.23 7.61 12.57
CA ASP A 529 -2.50 7.66 13.31
C ASP A 529 -3.37 6.44 12.95
N ALA A 530 -3.39 6.07 11.68
CA ALA A 530 -4.12 4.88 11.23
C ALA A 530 -3.54 3.60 11.83
N LEU A 531 -2.21 3.49 11.81
CA LEU A 531 -1.50 2.36 12.39
C LEU A 531 -1.75 2.23 13.90
N LEU A 532 -1.64 3.34 14.63
CA LEU A 532 -1.91 3.39 16.07
C LEU A 532 -3.35 2.98 16.39
N GLY A 533 -4.33 3.49 15.65
CA GLY A 533 -5.74 3.15 15.83
C GLY A 533 -6.00 1.65 15.66
N LEU A 534 -5.44 1.05 14.60
CA LEU A 534 -5.53 -0.39 14.34
C LEU A 534 -4.83 -1.22 15.42
N CYS A 535 -3.61 -0.85 15.82
CA CYS A 535 -2.87 -1.57 16.85
C CYS A 535 -3.58 -1.52 18.20
N ARG A 536 -4.12 -0.36 18.61
CA ARG A 536 -4.94 -0.22 19.82
C ARG A 536 -6.17 -1.12 19.76
N PHE A 537 -6.89 -1.10 18.64
CA PHE A 537 -8.08 -1.93 18.47
C PHE A 537 -7.77 -3.43 18.53
N ALA A 538 -6.73 -3.89 17.85
CA ALA A 538 -6.30 -5.30 17.88
C ALA A 538 -5.76 -5.72 19.25
N GLY A 539 -5.08 -4.82 19.97
CA GLY A 539 -4.51 -5.08 21.30
C GLY A 539 -5.54 -5.09 22.44
N ALA A 540 -6.69 -4.44 22.26
CA ALA A 540 -7.74 -4.36 23.26
C ALA A 540 -8.58 -5.64 23.34
N ARG A 541 -8.48 -6.36 24.46
CA ARG A 541 -9.20 -7.63 24.71
C ARG A 541 -10.72 -7.50 24.78
N THR A 542 -11.23 -6.29 24.99
CA THR A 542 -12.66 -5.97 25.00
C THR A 542 -13.30 -6.07 23.60
N ASN A 543 -12.50 -6.01 22.53
CA ASN A 543 -12.98 -6.15 21.16
C ASN A 543 -13.12 -7.63 20.76
N SER A 544 -13.99 -7.90 19.78
CA SER A 544 -14.20 -9.24 19.24
C SER A 544 -12.89 -9.86 18.73
N ALA A 545 -12.55 -11.06 19.19
CA ALA A 545 -11.36 -11.79 18.75
C ALA A 545 -11.31 -11.95 17.22
N GLY A 546 -12.45 -12.14 16.55
CA GLY A 546 -12.51 -12.23 15.08
C GLY A 546 -12.17 -10.92 14.38
N GLU A 547 -12.66 -9.78 14.88
CA GLU A 547 -12.33 -8.45 14.32
C GLU A 547 -10.87 -8.08 14.59
N ARG A 548 -10.37 -8.39 15.81
CA ARG A 548 -8.95 -8.23 16.18
C ARG A 548 -8.06 -9.06 15.24
N LEU A 549 -8.41 -10.32 14.99
CA LEU A 549 -7.65 -11.21 14.11
C LEU A 549 -7.64 -10.71 12.66
N ASN A 550 -8.74 -10.14 12.17
CA ASN A 550 -8.79 -9.52 10.85
C ASN A 550 -7.81 -8.36 10.74
N VAL A 551 -7.73 -7.51 11.76
CA VAL A 551 -6.75 -6.41 11.81
C VAL A 551 -5.31 -6.94 11.82
N VAL A 552 -5.02 -7.95 12.64
CA VAL A 552 -3.68 -8.56 12.71
C VAL A 552 -3.27 -9.11 11.34
N ARG A 553 -4.12 -9.92 10.70
CA ARG A 553 -3.84 -10.49 9.37
C ARG A 553 -3.64 -9.42 8.30
N ALA A 554 -4.43 -8.36 8.35
CA ALA A 554 -4.31 -7.20 7.48
C ALA A 554 -2.95 -6.49 7.63
N LEU A 555 -2.52 -6.25 8.87
CA LEU A 555 -1.22 -5.65 9.19
C LEU A 555 -0.07 -6.58 8.81
N THR A 556 -0.20 -7.89 9.02
CA THR A 556 0.78 -8.90 8.62
C THR A 556 1.02 -8.92 7.12
N ALA A 557 -0.05 -8.96 6.31
CA ALA A 557 0.07 -9.04 4.85
C ALA A 557 0.82 -7.84 4.26
N SER A 558 0.69 -6.67 4.89
CA SER A 558 1.34 -5.44 4.48
C SER A 558 2.73 -5.25 5.12
N PHE A 559 3.01 -5.91 6.24
CA PHE A 559 4.29 -5.80 6.96
C PHE A 559 5.50 -6.18 6.10
N THR A 560 5.43 -7.30 5.36
CA THR A 560 6.52 -7.74 4.47
C THR A 560 6.83 -6.73 3.37
N PHE A 561 5.83 -5.97 2.94
CA PHE A 561 6.00 -4.94 1.91
C PHE A 561 6.40 -3.58 2.49
N ARG A 562 6.01 -3.29 3.73
CA ARG A 562 6.41 -2.10 4.50
C ARG A 562 7.84 -2.18 5.05
N CYS A 563 8.61 -3.24 4.77
CA CYS A 563 9.98 -3.40 5.23
C CYS A 563 10.81 -2.15 4.92
N SER A 564 11.02 -1.32 5.93
CA SER A 564 11.94 -0.20 5.93
C SER A 564 12.78 -0.34 7.19
N PRO A 565 14.11 -0.21 7.12
CA PRO A 565 14.96 -0.17 8.30
C PRO A 565 14.69 1.14 9.06
N GLY A 566 13.70 1.12 9.96
CA GLY A 566 13.26 2.30 10.71
C GLY A 566 12.15 2.01 11.72
N THR A 567 11.76 3.04 12.47
CA THR A 567 10.73 3.00 13.52
C THR A 567 9.29 2.94 12.97
N ASP A 568 9.10 3.12 11.67
CA ASP A 568 7.78 3.22 11.03
C ASP A 568 6.91 1.96 11.24
N ASN A 569 7.53 0.80 11.52
CA ASN A 569 6.85 -0.47 11.84
C ASN A 569 6.94 -0.87 13.33
N GLN A 570 7.38 0.00 14.22
CA GLN A 570 7.56 -0.31 15.65
C GLN A 570 6.24 -0.71 16.32
N LEU A 571 5.14 0.00 16.01
CA LEU A 571 3.81 -0.30 16.55
C LEU A 571 3.30 -1.69 16.16
N ILE A 572 3.69 -2.20 14.99
CA ILE A 572 3.32 -3.55 14.56
C ILE A 572 4.06 -4.58 15.42
N HIS A 573 5.37 -4.41 15.61
CA HIS A 573 6.14 -5.32 16.47
C HIS A 573 5.63 -5.31 17.91
N GLU A 574 5.31 -4.14 18.45
CA GLU A 574 4.75 -4.00 19.79
C GLU A 574 3.42 -4.76 19.93
N LEU A 575 2.51 -4.58 18.96
CA LEU A 575 1.25 -5.32 18.90
C LEU A 575 1.49 -6.84 18.85
N LEU A 576 2.35 -7.31 17.93
CA LEU A 576 2.59 -8.74 17.76
C LEU A 576 3.15 -9.37 19.03
N VAL A 577 4.14 -8.72 19.68
CA VAL A 577 4.70 -9.19 20.96
C VAL A 577 3.66 -9.16 22.08
N HIS A 578 2.80 -8.15 22.13
CA HIS A 578 1.69 -8.08 23.07
C HIS A 578 0.71 -9.25 22.88
N LEU A 579 0.38 -9.59 21.64
CA LEU A 579 -0.56 -10.66 21.31
C LEU A 579 -0.03 -12.07 21.61
N LEU A 580 1.28 -12.27 21.81
CA LEU A 580 1.82 -13.56 22.24
C LEU A 580 1.30 -14.01 23.62
N ASP A 581 0.77 -13.08 24.41
CA ASP A 581 0.14 -13.36 25.71
C ASP A 581 -1.39 -13.21 25.68
N ASP A 582 -1.99 -13.25 24.48
CA ASP A 582 -3.45 -13.21 24.35
C ASP A 582 -4.11 -14.52 24.79
N GLU A 583 -5.38 -14.46 25.17
CA GLU A 583 -6.15 -15.65 25.54
C GLU A 583 -6.59 -16.44 24.30
N ASP A 584 -6.80 -15.76 23.16
CA ASP A 584 -7.19 -16.41 21.91
C ASP A 584 -5.96 -17.00 21.19
N ILE A 585 -6.00 -18.31 20.95
CA ILE A 585 -4.93 -19.05 20.27
C ILE A 585 -4.71 -18.57 18.83
N SER A 586 -5.75 -18.12 18.14
CA SER A 586 -5.67 -17.66 16.76
C SER A 586 -4.89 -16.36 16.65
N LEU A 587 -5.02 -15.47 17.65
CA LEU A 587 -4.25 -14.23 17.75
C LEU A 587 -2.78 -14.52 18.07
N ARG A 588 -2.50 -15.44 19.01
CA ARG A 588 -1.14 -15.89 19.32
C ARG A 588 -0.45 -16.49 18.10
N ALA A 589 -1.14 -17.38 17.39
CA ALA A 589 -0.64 -18.02 16.17
C ALA A 589 -0.35 -16.99 15.07
N ALA A 590 -1.30 -16.10 14.77
CA ALA A 590 -1.08 -15.05 13.78
C ALA A 590 0.09 -14.12 14.14
N ALA A 591 0.28 -13.84 15.43
CA ALA A 591 1.36 -12.99 15.91
C ALA A 591 2.74 -13.65 15.71
N ILE A 592 2.91 -14.90 16.17
CA ILE A 592 4.19 -15.60 16.05
C ILE A 592 4.57 -15.92 14.60
N ASP A 593 3.58 -16.22 13.74
CA ASP A 593 3.82 -16.45 12.30
C ASP A 593 4.32 -15.20 11.56
N THR A 594 4.04 -14.01 12.10
CA THR A 594 4.40 -12.73 11.47
C THR A 594 5.72 -12.17 11.99
N LEU A 595 6.00 -12.35 13.28
CA LEU A 595 7.25 -11.86 13.86
C LEU A 595 8.41 -12.42 13.03
N PRO A 596 9.42 -11.58 12.69
CA PRO A 596 10.50 -12.01 11.83
C PRO A 596 11.09 -13.31 12.39
N THR A 597 11.47 -14.21 11.51
CA THR A 597 12.29 -15.38 11.86
C THR A 597 13.67 -14.89 12.28
N VAL A 598 13.75 -14.27 13.45
CA VAL A 598 14.90 -14.37 14.33
C VAL A 598 14.98 -15.86 14.59
N GLU A 599 16.00 -16.53 14.07
CA GLU A 599 16.18 -18.01 14.08
C GLU A 599 15.10 -18.72 14.91
N PRO A 600 14.06 -19.32 14.29
CA PRO A 600 12.81 -19.71 14.98
C PRO A 600 12.98 -20.62 16.21
N ALA A 601 14.17 -21.19 16.40
CA ALA A 601 14.58 -21.92 17.60
C ALA A 601 14.88 -21.04 18.84
N ARG A 602 15.07 -19.72 18.70
CA ARG A 602 15.75 -18.92 19.73
C ARG A 602 14.98 -18.79 21.04
N PHE A 603 13.64 -18.76 21.00
CA PHE A 603 12.80 -18.57 22.20
C PHE A 603 11.75 -19.67 22.44
N ALA A 604 11.72 -20.73 21.61
CA ALA A 604 10.86 -21.92 21.77
C ALA A 604 9.38 -21.62 22.14
N TYR A 605 8.73 -20.74 21.38
CA TYR A 605 7.34 -20.35 21.64
C TYR A 605 6.34 -21.30 20.95
N ASP A 606 5.38 -21.82 21.71
CA ASP A 606 4.22 -22.57 21.19
C ASP A 606 2.92 -21.80 21.48
N PRO A 607 2.16 -21.37 20.45
CA PRO A 607 0.88 -20.70 20.65
C PRO A 607 -0.17 -21.58 21.34
N ALA A 608 -0.07 -22.91 21.30
CA ALA A 608 -1.00 -23.83 21.96
C ALA A 608 -0.69 -24.05 23.45
N ALA A 609 0.52 -23.71 23.90
CA ALA A 609 0.95 -23.91 25.26
C ALA A 609 0.15 -23.06 26.27
N SER A 610 0.05 -23.56 27.51
CA SER A 610 -0.60 -22.86 28.62
C SER A 610 0.12 -21.53 28.95
N THR A 611 -0.57 -20.64 29.67
CA THR A 611 0.01 -19.35 30.08
C THR A 611 1.28 -19.51 30.91
N ALA A 612 1.38 -20.58 31.71
CA ALA A 612 2.58 -20.87 32.49
C ALA A 612 3.75 -21.29 31.61
N GLU A 613 3.50 -22.19 30.64
CA GLU A 613 4.52 -22.74 29.75
C GLU A 613 5.09 -21.68 28.79
N ARG A 614 4.26 -20.78 28.27
CA ARG A 614 4.71 -19.74 27.33
C ARG A 614 5.34 -18.49 27.96
N ARG A 615 5.26 -18.34 29.29
CA ARG A 615 5.64 -17.11 30.02
C ARG A 615 7.08 -16.68 29.73
N GLU A 616 8.02 -17.62 29.78
CA GLU A 616 9.44 -17.31 29.59
C GLU A 616 9.74 -16.91 28.14
N ALA A 617 9.15 -17.62 27.17
CA ALA A 617 9.25 -17.28 25.76
C ALA A 617 8.70 -15.86 25.47
N VAL A 618 7.55 -15.50 26.03
CA VAL A 618 6.98 -14.14 25.91
C VAL A 618 7.93 -13.10 26.50
N ASN A 619 8.54 -13.35 27.66
CA ASN A 619 9.51 -12.43 28.26
C ASN A 619 10.77 -12.26 27.41
N GLN A 620 11.20 -13.30 26.70
CA GLN A 620 12.32 -13.22 25.75
C GLN A 620 11.96 -12.38 24.53
N TRP A 621 10.76 -12.56 23.96
CA TRP A 621 10.25 -11.70 22.88
C TRP A 621 10.13 -10.22 23.30
N ARG A 622 9.67 -9.93 24.51
CA ARG A 622 9.63 -8.57 25.07
C ARG A 622 11.03 -7.96 25.24
N ARG A 623 12.03 -8.77 25.63
CA ARG A 623 13.44 -8.33 25.66
C ARG A 623 13.93 -8.01 24.26
N TRP A 624 13.75 -8.93 23.32
CA TRP A 624 14.13 -8.73 21.92
C TRP A 624 13.53 -7.46 21.30
N TYR A 625 12.24 -7.19 21.53
CA TYR A 625 11.59 -5.97 21.05
C TYR A 625 12.27 -4.71 21.62
N ARG A 626 12.55 -4.70 22.93
CA ARG A 626 13.24 -3.56 23.58
C ARG A 626 14.63 -3.36 23.00
N ASP A 627 15.39 -4.42 22.75
CA ASP A 627 16.74 -4.34 22.20
C ASP A 627 16.73 -3.83 20.75
N LEU A 628 15.74 -4.29 19.97
CA LEU A 628 15.57 -3.89 18.57
C LEU A 628 15.35 -2.37 18.45
N PHE A 629 14.43 -1.83 19.25
CA PHE A 629 14.00 -0.43 19.21
C PHE A 629 14.64 0.46 20.29
N ALA A 630 15.66 -0.01 21.01
CA ALA A 630 16.39 0.79 21.98
C ALA A 630 16.98 2.07 21.31
N PRO A 631 16.94 3.23 22.00
CA PRO A 631 17.60 4.44 21.53
C PRO A 631 19.08 4.16 21.21
N THR A 632 19.61 4.79 20.15
CA THR A 632 21.00 4.56 19.69
C THR A 632 22.06 4.83 20.75
N ASP A 633 21.77 5.71 21.72
CA ASP A 633 22.68 6.05 22.82
C ASP A 633 22.74 4.97 23.92
N GLU A 634 21.76 4.05 23.96
CA GLU A 634 21.74 2.91 24.91
C GLU A 634 22.34 1.62 24.33
N LYS A 635 22.58 1.54 23.02
CA LYS A 635 23.11 0.32 22.37
C LYS A 635 24.60 0.08 22.64
N SER A 636 25.28 1.00 23.32
CA SER A 636 26.72 0.92 23.64
C SER A 636 27.05 0.52 25.08
N ASP A 637 26.07 0.20 25.94
CA ASP A 637 26.35 -0.28 27.31
C ASP A 637 26.42 -1.82 27.37
N PRO A 638 27.62 -2.43 27.55
CA PRO A 638 27.78 -3.88 27.63
C PRO A 638 27.29 -4.51 28.95
N ARG A 639 26.64 -3.76 29.86
CA ARG A 639 26.16 -4.28 31.16
C ARG A 639 24.68 -4.68 31.23
N ARG A 640 23.96 -4.73 30.09
CA ARG A 640 22.55 -5.17 30.05
C ARG A 640 22.38 -6.61 29.61
#